data_AF-A0A849R7G3-F1
#
_entry.id   AF-A0A849R7G3-F1
#
_cell.length_a   1.000
_cell.length_b   1.000
_cell.length_c   1.000
_cell.angle_alpha   90.00
_cell.angle_beta   90.00
_cell.angle_gamma   90.00
#
_symmetry.space_group_name_H-M   'P 1'
#
loop_
_entity.id
_entity.type
_entity.pdbx_description
1 polymer ?
#
loop_
_entity_poly.entity_id
_entity_poly.type
_entity_poly.pdbx_seq_one_letter_code
_entity_poly.pdbx_strand_id
1 'polypeptide(L)'
;SLTDGFKIDDFGFGRDILQTNDSWSYQLTAGADLTSADKTAVGNQAKNITLATSTFLPTDTYIRTGTGDIELTASGNLIFQGGLAFDDFGTPLLVKTAVYNAGKAEAGNRYGSFSDDYGQFFTAAYSDYPLAGGDLAIKVGGDINGSIGQETTINNWLNKQGGKADAFSANLPTAWGIDFAKFSQNVGSFGGGNVDINADGNINDLTVMMPTNGKQVGEQLIPGDGASGYKTNVLQIGGGGQLHVNAGADIAGGIYYLGKGNGTINADGAITGSKNNSLDPDIFSLSSIVDLTKGPQLLMGDTNLTITANEGIGISAVSDPMIFDDSGTNFFSYSEDSAISLKSLSGDVRLSTDNRVVTNISDTTDPQYALSKIYPASLHSTAFGGSVLFEAIDSGSAGSASDIILYPSAKADLTVFAKENIGTPSSQIIISKIGMSDFNPSLLPNALTPIINFDPLDGTPSLAGDNIVGKLFPFQSGIFGSLAHAQTPVHRGDQEPVRIVTQQGNIENVIFNLPKKAIIASGHDLNNASFSIQHANQKNDVSVITAARDIIFSALRNQDTGVLEANEGAIEIAGSGDVLIQSGRNIDLGTSAGLSTIANNNNPSLQNSGANITVLAGLNGATPNYLGFENLDDNILKYAENYDEYQALVTEFMRQRTGNTKLSTKTAFEQFNNLAPSEYASLQPQFNNLTSTKYTDIIGKIKSEIVQFVQAQLNDSSLTADKALAIFSKLKPDEYLTIQPQLNALANQIFFSELNETGSASAADSKLGNERGFKAINALYSGNAWKGDLDLVFSAIQTLKDGNINLLVPGGKINVGLPVAGVTKQADQLGIIAKGKGDINAFLDGDFNVNQSRVFALGGDDIMIWSSNGDIDAGRGAKSALAAAEPVYSFDENGNLVVDFPPPVSGSGIRTAALISDKGSKAGNVALFAPGGVVNAGEAGIGGNNVTISATAVLGANNIQIGGVGSGVPAASTASLAAGLTGVSNLTANVSQMAQASTDMGKDDDKDGKKKKQLGTISVELIGFGA
;
A
#
# COMPACT_ATOMS: atom_id res chain seq x y z
N SER A 1 -34.55 -28.35 29.40
CA SER A 1 -33.86 -28.68 28.14
C SER A 1 -34.76 -29.51 27.23
N LEU A 2 -34.62 -29.35 25.91
CA LEU A 2 -35.13 -30.23 24.86
C LEU A 2 -33.92 -30.83 24.14
N THR A 3 -33.87 -32.15 24.02
CA THR A 3 -32.72 -32.85 23.44
C THR A 3 -33.19 -34.05 22.62
N ASP A 4 -32.71 -34.16 21.39
CA ASP A 4 -32.87 -35.31 20.49
C ASP A 4 -31.62 -35.45 19.61
N GLY A 5 -31.43 -36.63 18.99
CA GLY A 5 -30.27 -36.90 18.13
C GLY A 5 -28.98 -37.27 18.88
N PHE A 6 -29.05 -37.44 20.21
CA PHE A 6 -27.92 -37.82 21.06
C PHE A 6 -28.19 -39.14 21.79
N LYS A 7 -27.13 -39.89 22.09
CA LYS A 7 -27.15 -40.99 23.06
C LYS A 7 -25.98 -40.85 24.03
N ILE A 8 -26.10 -41.45 25.21
CA ILE A 8 -24.99 -41.52 26.17
C ILE A 8 -23.99 -42.59 25.70
N ASP A 9 -22.69 -42.33 25.83
CA ASP A 9 -21.66 -43.33 25.54
C ASP A 9 -21.81 -44.61 26.39
N ASP A 10 -21.65 -45.77 25.75
CA ASP A 10 -21.84 -47.08 26.40
C ASP A 10 -20.65 -47.47 27.32
N PHE A 11 -19.61 -46.63 27.39
CA PHE A 11 -18.32 -46.92 28.03
C PHE A 11 -18.16 -46.29 29.43
N GLY A 12 -19.21 -45.66 29.97
CA GLY A 12 -19.26 -45.24 31.38
C GLY A 12 -18.65 -43.86 31.67
N PHE A 13 -18.38 -43.04 30.64
CA PHE A 13 -17.97 -41.64 30.83
C PHE A 13 -19.17 -40.68 30.83
N GLY A 14 -20.36 -41.15 30.44
CA GLY A 14 -21.61 -40.40 30.60
C GLY A 14 -21.75 -39.23 29.63
N ARG A 15 -21.17 -39.33 28.43
CA ARG A 15 -21.12 -38.24 27.45
C ARG A 15 -22.14 -38.38 26.32
N ASP A 16 -22.59 -37.24 25.81
CA ASP A 16 -23.45 -37.17 24.64
C ASP A 16 -22.67 -37.40 23.35
N ILE A 17 -23.11 -38.39 22.54
CA ILE A 17 -22.59 -38.66 21.20
C ILE A 17 -23.73 -38.63 20.18
N LEU A 18 -23.45 -38.16 18.96
CA LEU A 18 -24.46 -38.10 17.89
C LEU A 18 -25.03 -39.47 17.53
N GLN A 19 -26.32 -39.53 17.25
CA GLN A 19 -26.94 -40.70 16.65
C GLN A 19 -26.74 -40.70 15.12
N THR A 20 -27.01 -41.85 14.48
CA THR A 20 -26.95 -42.02 13.01
C THR A 20 -28.30 -41.83 12.33
N ASN A 21 -29.38 -41.81 13.09
CA ASN A 21 -30.74 -41.68 12.58
C ASN A 21 -31.15 -40.21 12.51
N ASP A 22 -32.22 -39.94 11.77
CA ASP A 22 -32.79 -38.60 11.68
C ASP A 22 -33.44 -38.20 13.02
N SER A 23 -33.48 -36.89 13.29
CA SER A 23 -33.97 -36.30 14.54
C SER A 23 -35.19 -35.40 14.31
N TRP A 24 -35.90 -35.07 15.38
CA TRP A 24 -37.14 -34.31 15.39
C TRP A 24 -36.86 -32.81 15.21
N SER A 25 -37.73 -32.11 14.51
CA SER A 25 -37.72 -30.65 14.48
C SER A 25 -38.45 -30.08 15.70
N TYR A 26 -37.98 -28.94 16.20
CA TYR A 26 -38.60 -28.21 17.31
C TYR A 26 -39.14 -26.87 16.83
N GLN A 27 -40.35 -26.54 17.26
CA GLN A 27 -40.97 -25.23 17.06
C GLN A 27 -41.49 -24.73 18.41
N LEU A 28 -40.96 -23.61 18.89
CA LEU A 28 -41.31 -23.03 20.18
C LEU A 28 -41.76 -21.58 19.98
N THR A 29 -42.97 -21.26 20.44
CA THR A 29 -43.54 -19.91 20.33
C THR A 29 -43.93 -19.38 21.70
N ALA A 30 -43.27 -18.31 22.16
CA ALA A 30 -43.61 -17.59 23.38
C ALA A 30 -44.56 -16.42 23.09
N GLY A 31 -45.75 -16.48 23.68
CA GLY A 31 -46.81 -15.49 23.44
C GLY A 31 -47.56 -15.72 22.12
N ALA A 32 -47.78 -16.98 21.75
CA ALA A 32 -48.52 -17.36 20.55
C ALA A 32 -49.89 -16.67 20.46
N ASP A 33 -50.23 -16.19 19.26
CA ASP A 33 -51.58 -15.72 18.94
C ASP A 33 -52.51 -16.92 18.73
N LEU A 34 -53.27 -17.25 19.77
CA LEU A 34 -54.23 -18.35 19.75
C LEU A 34 -55.41 -18.14 18.77
N THR A 35 -55.49 -16.96 18.14
CA THR A 35 -56.49 -16.67 17.10
C THR A 35 -55.96 -16.88 15.67
N SER A 36 -54.65 -17.08 15.51
CA SER A 36 -54.01 -17.30 14.22
C SER A 36 -53.92 -18.79 13.87
N ALA A 37 -53.96 -19.11 12.57
CA ALA A 37 -53.65 -20.43 12.05
C ALA A 37 -52.14 -20.63 11.81
N ASP A 38 -51.37 -19.55 11.79
CA ASP A 38 -49.91 -19.58 11.74
C ASP A 38 -49.37 -19.90 13.14
N LYS A 39 -48.62 -21.00 13.23
CA LYS A 39 -48.06 -21.50 14.49
C LYS A 39 -46.94 -20.62 15.05
N THR A 40 -46.40 -19.72 14.23
CA THR A 40 -45.35 -18.75 14.61
C THR A 40 -45.94 -17.37 14.93
N ALA A 41 -47.23 -17.16 14.68
CA ALA A 41 -47.85 -15.87 14.98
C ALA A 41 -47.83 -15.61 16.49
N VAL A 42 -47.40 -14.42 16.87
CA VAL A 42 -47.36 -13.96 18.25
C VAL A 42 -48.33 -12.81 18.48
N GLY A 43 -48.91 -12.76 19.68
CA GLY A 43 -49.81 -11.68 20.09
C GLY A 43 -49.06 -10.44 20.59
N ASN A 44 -49.81 -9.38 20.89
CA ASN A 44 -49.25 -8.07 21.29
C ASN A 44 -48.64 -8.03 22.70
N GLN A 45 -48.78 -9.09 23.50
CA GLN A 45 -48.18 -9.13 24.83
C GLN A 45 -46.80 -9.74 24.76
N ALA A 46 -45.76 -8.97 25.08
CA ALA A 46 -44.39 -9.46 25.16
C ALA A 46 -44.27 -10.66 26.11
N LYS A 47 -43.83 -11.80 25.56
CA LYS A 47 -43.47 -13.02 26.29
C LYS A 47 -42.10 -13.47 25.84
N ASN A 48 -41.25 -13.76 26.83
CA ASN A 48 -39.85 -14.09 26.60
C ASN A 48 -39.66 -15.60 26.48
N ILE A 49 -38.64 -16.00 25.72
CA ILE A 49 -37.99 -17.30 25.88
C ILE A 49 -36.75 -17.07 26.74
N THR A 50 -36.65 -17.76 27.87
CA THR A 50 -35.49 -17.67 28.76
C THR A 50 -34.89 -19.05 28.95
N LEU A 51 -33.62 -19.20 28.59
CA LEU A 51 -32.85 -20.40 28.84
C LEU A 51 -32.12 -20.23 30.18
N ALA A 52 -32.76 -20.68 31.26
CA ALA A 52 -32.16 -21.10 32.51
C ALA A 52 -33.23 -21.71 33.43
N THR A 53 -32.81 -22.60 34.32
CA THR A 53 -33.71 -23.29 35.25
C THR A 53 -33.23 -23.18 36.69
N SER A 54 -33.94 -22.35 37.44
CA SER A 54 -34.16 -22.38 38.89
C SER A 54 -33.49 -21.28 39.72
N THR A 55 -34.24 -20.83 40.73
CA THR A 55 -33.81 -19.90 41.78
C THR A 55 -32.97 -20.58 42.87
N PHE A 56 -32.62 -21.87 42.74
CA PHE A 56 -31.97 -22.65 43.80
C PHE A 56 -30.65 -23.32 43.38
N LEU A 57 -30.53 -23.86 42.16
CA LEU A 57 -29.25 -24.30 41.59
C LEU A 57 -29.30 -24.15 40.07
N PRO A 58 -28.41 -23.39 39.44
CA PRO A 58 -28.43 -23.23 38.00
C PRO A 58 -27.86 -24.48 37.30
N THR A 59 -28.60 -25.00 36.33
CA THR A 59 -28.26 -26.20 35.57
C THR A 59 -28.16 -25.88 34.08
N ASP A 60 -27.28 -26.62 33.39
CA ASP A 60 -27.15 -26.55 31.93
C ASP A 60 -28.51 -26.71 31.21
N THR A 61 -28.82 -25.78 30.31
CA THR A 61 -30.08 -25.74 29.58
C THR A 61 -29.85 -25.73 28.08
N TYR A 62 -30.31 -26.79 27.40
CA TYR A 62 -30.15 -26.94 25.96
C TYR A 62 -31.50 -26.99 25.23
N ILE A 63 -31.56 -26.41 24.03
CA ILE A 63 -32.56 -26.73 23.01
C ILE A 63 -31.78 -27.26 21.80
N ARG A 64 -31.69 -28.59 21.67
CA ARG A 64 -30.83 -29.20 20.66
C ARG A 64 -31.45 -30.41 20.00
N THR A 65 -31.20 -30.56 18.71
CA THR A 65 -31.61 -31.73 17.90
C THR A 65 -30.47 -32.17 16.99
N GLY A 66 -30.56 -33.35 16.38
CA GLY A 66 -29.62 -33.79 15.35
C GLY A 66 -29.91 -33.14 14.00
N THR A 67 -30.58 -33.87 13.10
CA THR A 67 -30.89 -33.42 11.73
C THR A 67 -32.16 -32.60 11.58
N GLY A 68 -32.99 -32.49 12.63
CA GLY A 68 -34.24 -31.72 12.58
C GLY A 68 -33.97 -30.22 12.61
N ASP A 69 -34.98 -29.42 12.29
CA ASP A 69 -34.89 -27.95 12.30
C ASP A 69 -35.27 -27.41 13.68
N ILE A 70 -34.78 -26.22 14.05
CA ILE A 70 -35.19 -25.51 15.26
C ILE A 70 -35.76 -24.14 14.86
N GLU A 71 -37.01 -23.87 15.21
CA GLU A 71 -37.63 -22.55 15.11
C GLU A 71 -38.03 -22.02 16.49
N LEU A 72 -37.47 -20.89 16.89
CA LEU A 72 -37.81 -20.16 18.11
C LEU A 72 -38.47 -18.84 17.75
N THR A 73 -39.68 -18.60 18.26
CA THR A 73 -40.38 -17.33 18.10
C THR A 73 -40.79 -16.75 19.45
N ALA A 74 -40.50 -15.48 19.72
CA ALA A 74 -40.89 -14.79 20.96
C ALA A 74 -41.50 -13.41 20.66
N SER A 75 -42.63 -13.08 21.29
CA SER A 75 -43.20 -11.72 21.26
C SER A 75 -42.41 -10.71 22.09
N GLY A 76 -41.63 -11.18 23.06
CA GLY A 76 -40.70 -10.39 23.86
C GLY A 76 -39.26 -10.70 23.51
N ASN A 77 -38.44 -10.97 24.53
CA ASN A 77 -37.00 -11.18 24.39
C ASN A 77 -36.62 -12.67 24.33
N LEU A 78 -35.47 -12.97 23.73
CA LEU A 78 -34.75 -14.24 23.92
C LEU A 78 -33.57 -13.99 24.85
N ILE A 79 -33.47 -14.76 25.94
CA ILE A 79 -32.48 -14.53 26.99
C ILE A 79 -31.72 -15.82 27.27
N PHE A 80 -30.41 -15.78 27.07
CA PHE A 80 -29.46 -16.79 27.53
C PHE A 80 -28.94 -16.36 28.90
N GLN A 81 -29.17 -17.15 29.93
CA GLN A 81 -28.69 -16.87 31.30
C GLN A 81 -27.56 -17.83 31.71
N GLY A 82 -26.72 -18.22 30.76
CA GLY A 82 -25.48 -18.96 31.03
C GLY A 82 -24.41 -18.07 31.65
N GLY A 83 -23.30 -18.67 32.07
CA GLY A 83 -22.15 -17.96 32.64
C GLY A 83 -21.80 -18.40 34.06
N LEU A 84 -21.12 -17.53 34.81
CA LEU A 84 -20.72 -17.81 36.19
C LEU A 84 -21.93 -17.78 37.12
N ALA A 85 -22.11 -18.89 37.81
CA ALA A 85 -22.96 -19.02 38.98
C ALA A 85 -22.12 -19.43 40.19
N PHE A 86 -22.75 -19.52 41.35
CA PHE A 86 -22.16 -20.09 42.55
C PHE A 86 -23.09 -21.18 43.08
N ASP A 87 -22.52 -22.29 43.53
CA ASP A 87 -23.25 -23.31 44.29
C ASP A 87 -23.61 -22.81 45.70
N ASP A 88 -24.34 -23.63 46.45
CA ASP A 88 -24.76 -23.34 47.83
C ASP A 88 -23.58 -23.10 48.81
N PHE A 89 -22.36 -23.48 48.42
CA PHE A 89 -21.13 -23.32 49.18
C PHE A 89 -20.30 -22.10 48.73
N GLY A 90 -20.78 -21.32 47.75
CA GLY A 90 -20.03 -20.23 47.15
C GLY A 90 -18.93 -20.71 46.20
N THR A 91 -18.95 -21.99 45.79
CA THR A 91 -18.08 -22.51 44.75
C THR A 91 -18.61 -22.03 43.41
N PRO A 92 -17.81 -21.32 42.63
CA PRO A 92 -18.24 -20.89 41.31
C PRO A 92 -18.48 -22.09 40.38
N LEU A 93 -19.58 -22.05 39.62
CA LEU A 93 -20.03 -23.04 38.64
C LEU A 93 -20.23 -22.37 37.29
N LEU A 94 -19.93 -23.08 36.20
CA LEU A 94 -20.21 -22.61 34.84
C LEU A 94 -21.52 -23.23 34.35
N VAL A 95 -22.48 -22.38 33.98
CA VAL A 95 -23.81 -22.78 33.51
C VAL A 95 -23.86 -22.60 32.00
N LYS A 96 -24.16 -23.67 31.27
CA LYS A 96 -24.23 -23.65 29.80
C LYS A 96 -25.67 -23.42 29.34
N THR A 97 -25.87 -22.50 28.41
CA THR A 97 -27.17 -22.27 27.77
C THR A 97 -27.00 -22.18 26.27
N ALA A 98 -27.56 -23.14 25.53
CA ALA A 98 -27.33 -23.23 24.09
C ALA A 98 -28.55 -23.70 23.30
N VAL A 99 -28.66 -23.22 22.07
CA VAL A 99 -29.61 -23.65 21.04
C VAL A 99 -28.81 -24.11 19.83
N TYR A 100 -28.89 -25.39 19.44
CA TYR A 100 -28.11 -25.84 18.29
C TYR A 100 -28.63 -27.11 17.59
N ASN A 101 -28.35 -27.19 16.29
CA ASN A 101 -28.59 -28.39 15.47
C ASN A 101 -27.25 -29.11 15.30
N ALA A 102 -27.19 -30.37 15.69
CA ALA A 102 -25.97 -31.12 15.83
C ALA A 102 -25.67 -32.06 14.64
N GLY A 103 -26.64 -32.24 13.74
CA GLY A 103 -26.56 -33.17 12.62
C GLY A 103 -26.61 -34.63 13.07
N LYS A 104 -26.05 -35.53 12.24
CA LYS A 104 -25.90 -36.94 12.55
C LYS A 104 -24.51 -37.46 12.24
N ALA A 105 -24.15 -38.56 12.90
CA ALA A 105 -22.96 -39.33 12.56
C ALA A 105 -23.18 -40.17 11.30
N GLU A 106 -22.10 -40.43 10.55
CA GLU A 106 -22.14 -41.34 9.41
C GLU A 106 -22.32 -42.80 9.87
N ALA A 107 -23.31 -43.49 9.28
CA ALA A 107 -23.55 -44.90 9.57
C ALA A 107 -22.45 -45.79 8.99
N GLY A 108 -21.80 -46.60 9.84
CA GLY A 108 -20.78 -47.57 9.42
C GLY A 108 -19.39 -46.98 9.14
N ASN A 109 -19.21 -45.67 9.27
CA ASN A 109 -17.93 -44.98 9.02
C ASN A 109 -17.81 -43.67 9.83
N ARG A 110 -18.24 -43.69 11.10
CA ARG A 110 -18.35 -42.50 11.96
C ARG A 110 -17.07 -41.67 12.03
N TYR A 111 -15.95 -42.35 12.21
CA TYR A 111 -14.64 -41.72 12.40
C TYR A 111 -13.74 -41.82 11.17
N GLY A 112 -14.29 -42.19 10.00
CA GLY A 112 -13.51 -42.34 8.78
C GLY A 112 -12.38 -43.36 8.95
N SER A 113 -11.17 -42.94 8.65
CA SER A 113 -9.97 -43.77 8.76
C SER A 113 -9.39 -43.85 10.17
N PHE A 114 -10.11 -43.46 11.23
CA PHE A 114 -9.76 -43.81 12.60
C PHE A 114 -10.48 -45.10 12.99
N SER A 115 -9.83 -46.03 13.70
CA SER A 115 -10.52 -47.24 14.16
C SER A 115 -11.55 -46.90 15.24
N ASP A 116 -12.65 -47.66 15.32
CA ASP A 116 -13.71 -47.42 16.31
C ASP A 116 -13.20 -47.50 17.76
N ASP A 117 -12.19 -48.34 18.02
CA ASP A 117 -11.52 -48.39 19.31
C ASP A 117 -10.60 -47.16 19.50
N TYR A 118 -9.83 -46.75 18.50
CA TYR A 118 -8.83 -45.67 18.67
C TYR A 118 -9.41 -44.25 18.62
N GLY A 119 -10.44 -44.01 17.78
CA GLY A 119 -11.19 -42.75 17.74
C GLY A 119 -11.86 -42.40 19.08
N GLN A 120 -11.91 -43.37 20.01
CA GLN A 120 -12.41 -43.20 21.37
C GLN A 120 -11.32 -43.06 22.44
N PHE A 121 -10.02 -43.34 22.15
CA PHE A 121 -8.97 -43.40 23.18
C PHE A 121 -7.74 -42.47 23.00
N PHE A 122 -7.36 -42.03 21.79
CA PHE A 122 -6.04 -41.38 21.60
C PHE A 122 -5.90 -40.27 20.52
N THR A 123 -6.95 -39.92 19.78
CA THR A 123 -6.96 -38.70 18.95
C THR A 123 -7.38 -37.48 19.77
N ALA A 124 -7.35 -36.26 19.20
CA ALA A 124 -8.08 -35.08 19.67
C ALA A 124 -9.42 -35.48 20.34
N ALA A 125 -9.38 -35.62 21.66
CA ALA A 125 -10.18 -36.63 22.35
C ALA A 125 -11.69 -36.32 22.22
N TYR A 126 -12.47 -37.28 21.70
CA TYR A 126 -13.95 -37.28 21.77
C TYR A 126 -14.72 -36.35 20.79
N SER A 127 -14.31 -36.31 19.51
CA SER A 127 -14.93 -35.41 18.52
C SER A 127 -15.84 -36.14 17.53
N ASP A 128 -16.99 -35.55 17.22
CA ASP A 128 -17.91 -35.98 16.16
C ASP A 128 -17.69 -35.22 14.84
N TYR A 129 -17.99 -35.89 13.73
CA TYR A 129 -17.94 -35.34 12.36
C TYR A 129 -19.37 -35.24 11.80
N PRO A 130 -20.15 -34.23 12.23
CA PRO A 130 -21.55 -34.14 11.91
C PRO A 130 -21.80 -33.93 10.42
N LEU A 131 -22.87 -34.56 9.94
CA LEU A 131 -23.42 -34.42 8.60
C LEU A 131 -24.90 -34.05 8.69
N ALA A 132 -25.39 -33.31 7.68
CA ALA A 132 -26.81 -32.99 7.51
C ALA A 132 -27.44 -32.34 8.76
N GLY A 133 -26.82 -31.27 9.25
CA GLY A 133 -27.43 -30.38 10.24
C GLY A 133 -28.71 -29.76 9.67
N GLY A 134 -29.72 -29.62 10.54
CA GLY A 134 -30.96 -28.91 10.19
C GLY A 134 -30.81 -27.38 10.25
N ASP A 135 -31.85 -26.68 9.83
CA ASP A 135 -31.89 -25.22 9.86
C ASP A 135 -32.28 -24.69 11.25
N LEU A 136 -31.80 -23.49 11.58
CA LEU A 136 -32.09 -22.80 12.83
C LEU A 136 -32.65 -21.41 12.53
N ALA A 137 -33.89 -21.15 12.97
CA ALA A 137 -34.56 -19.86 12.82
C ALA A 137 -34.93 -19.29 14.20
N ILE A 138 -34.52 -18.05 14.48
CA ILE A 138 -34.87 -17.29 15.68
C ILE A 138 -35.55 -15.99 15.26
N LYS A 139 -36.76 -15.74 15.76
CA LYS A 139 -37.54 -14.52 15.53
C LYS A 139 -38.02 -13.94 16.85
N VAL A 140 -37.62 -12.71 17.16
CA VAL A 140 -37.80 -12.12 18.50
C VAL A 140 -38.33 -10.70 18.34
N GLY A 141 -39.49 -10.40 18.92
CA GLY A 141 -40.13 -9.08 18.87
C GLY A 141 -39.48 -8.02 19.79
N GLY A 142 -38.52 -8.41 20.60
CA GLY A 142 -37.70 -7.54 21.45
C GLY A 142 -36.21 -7.81 21.26
N ASP A 143 -35.45 -7.79 22.35
CA ASP A 143 -34.00 -8.00 22.34
C ASP A 143 -33.61 -9.48 22.39
N ILE A 144 -32.48 -9.82 21.76
CA ILE A 144 -31.74 -11.06 22.03
C ILE A 144 -30.58 -10.73 22.96
N ASN A 145 -30.59 -11.30 24.16
CA ASN A 145 -29.51 -11.14 25.13
C ASN A 145 -28.78 -12.47 25.27
N GLY A 146 -27.61 -12.55 24.63
CA GLY A 146 -26.66 -13.63 24.78
C GLY A 146 -25.99 -13.62 26.14
N SER A 147 -25.23 -14.69 26.40
CA SER A 147 -24.34 -14.79 27.54
C SER A 147 -23.00 -15.26 27.05
N ILE A 148 -21.99 -14.39 27.10
CA ILE A 148 -20.61 -14.79 26.85
C ILE A 148 -20.13 -15.47 28.12
N GLY A 149 -20.22 -16.81 28.15
CA GLY A 149 -19.63 -17.60 29.23
C GLY A 149 -18.12 -17.34 29.32
N GLN A 150 -17.52 -17.59 30.47
CA GLN A 150 -16.06 -17.45 30.69
C GLN A 150 -15.22 -18.34 29.74
N GLU A 151 -15.83 -19.36 29.10
CA GLU A 151 -15.17 -20.20 28.09
C GLU A 151 -15.41 -19.64 26.67
N THR A 152 -14.62 -18.64 26.29
CA THR A 152 -14.63 -18.03 24.95
C THR A 152 -13.74 -18.77 23.95
N THR A 153 -12.94 -19.72 24.40
CA THR A 153 -11.96 -20.44 23.58
C THR A 153 -12.62 -21.51 22.74
N ILE A 154 -12.52 -21.37 21.41
CA ILE A 154 -13.16 -22.30 20.46
C ILE A 154 -12.45 -23.64 20.38
N ASN A 155 -11.13 -23.66 20.62
CA ASN A 155 -10.34 -24.89 20.58
C ASN A 155 -10.72 -25.90 21.68
N ASN A 156 -11.53 -25.52 22.67
CA ASN A 156 -12.00 -26.43 23.71
C ASN A 156 -13.05 -27.41 23.23
N TRP A 157 -13.90 -27.01 22.27
CA TRP A 157 -14.95 -27.87 21.70
C TRP A 157 -14.75 -28.16 20.21
N LEU A 158 -13.98 -27.33 19.49
CA LEU A 158 -13.56 -27.58 18.12
C LEU A 158 -12.16 -28.19 18.13
N ASN A 159 -12.09 -29.47 18.49
CA ASN A 159 -10.81 -30.13 18.64
C ASN A 159 -10.18 -30.40 17.27
N LYS A 160 -8.87 -30.23 17.18
CA LYS A 160 -8.09 -30.48 15.96
C LYS A 160 -6.81 -31.25 16.27
N GLN A 161 -6.33 -31.95 15.25
CA GLN A 161 -5.06 -32.68 15.26
C GLN A 161 -4.45 -32.72 13.87
N GLY A 162 -3.15 -33.00 13.80
CA GLY A 162 -2.36 -33.06 12.58
C GLY A 162 -0.93 -32.57 12.83
N GLY A 163 -0.05 -32.80 11.87
CA GLY A 163 1.37 -32.44 11.95
C GLY A 163 2.24 -33.60 12.44
N LYS A 164 3.48 -33.34 12.86
CA LYS A 164 4.40 -34.40 13.32
C LYS A 164 4.29 -34.57 14.83
N ALA A 165 3.96 -35.76 15.34
CA ALA A 165 3.90 -35.99 16.79
C ALA A 165 5.29 -35.94 17.44
N ASP A 166 6.26 -36.60 16.81
CA ASP A 166 7.69 -36.50 17.05
C ASP A 166 8.51 -36.72 15.76
N ALA A 167 9.82 -36.44 15.76
CA ALA A 167 10.63 -36.60 14.54
C ALA A 167 10.95 -38.02 14.12
N PHE A 168 10.65 -39.00 14.96
CA PHE A 168 10.78 -40.42 14.64
C PHE A 168 9.43 -41.06 14.29
N SER A 169 8.33 -40.33 14.50
CA SER A 169 6.96 -40.73 14.20
C SER A 169 6.52 -40.35 12.78
N ALA A 170 5.51 -41.07 12.27
CA ALA A 170 4.82 -40.68 11.06
C ALA A 170 3.92 -39.44 11.31
N ASN A 171 3.64 -38.65 10.27
CA ASN A 171 2.71 -37.52 10.38
C ASN A 171 1.36 -37.98 10.95
N LEU A 172 0.89 -37.27 11.98
CA LEU A 172 -0.48 -37.40 12.47
C LEU A 172 -1.44 -37.00 11.34
N PRO A 173 -2.53 -37.74 11.15
CA PRO A 173 -3.57 -37.35 10.21
C PRO A 173 -4.15 -36.02 10.64
N THR A 174 -4.36 -35.15 9.67
CA THR A 174 -5.19 -34.00 9.94
C THR A 174 -6.62 -34.47 10.19
N ALA A 175 -7.24 -33.92 11.22
CA ALA A 175 -8.68 -34.00 11.43
C ALA A 175 -9.12 -32.91 12.41
N TRP A 176 -10.36 -32.45 12.28
CA TRP A 176 -11.00 -31.60 13.27
C TRP A 176 -12.49 -31.89 13.38
N GLY A 177 -13.01 -31.89 14.60
CA GLY A 177 -14.38 -32.28 14.89
C GLY A 177 -14.92 -31.61 16.15
N ILE A 178 -16.15 -31.97 16.52
CA ILE A 178 -16.93 -31.27 17.54
C ILE A 178 -17.06 -32.12 18.80
N ASP A 179 -16.65 -31.58 19.95
CA ASP A 179 -16.99 -32.09 21.28
C ASP A 179 -18.21 -31.34 21.82
N PHE A 180 -19.39 -31.93 21.60
CA PHE A 180 -20.66 -31.35 22.02
C PHE A 180 -20.81 -31.24 23.54
N ALA A 181 -20.04 -32.01 24.33
CA ALA A 181 -20.10 -31.92 25.79
C ALA A 181 -19.44 -30.63 26.30
N LYS A 182 -18.50 -30.07 25.53
CA LYS A 182 -17.79 -28.82 25.86
C LYS A 182 -18.38 -27.58 25.18
N PHE A 183 -19.24 -27.76 24.18
CA PHE A 183 -19.93 -26.64 23.54
C PHE A 183 -20.76 -25.85 24.56
N SER A 184 -20.50 -24.55 24.66
CA SER A 184 -21.07 -23.67 25.68
C SER A 184 -21.56 -22.32 25.14
N GLN A 185 -21.45 -22.13 23.82
CA GLN A 185 -21.89 -20.94 23.11
C GLN A 185 -23.41 -20.92 22.93
N ASN A 186 -23.98 -19.73 22.74
CA ASN A 186 -25.43 -19.52 22.69
C ASN A 186 -26.11 -20.23 21.51
N VAL A 187 -25.59 -20.05 20.28
CA VAL A 187 -26.19 -20.61 19.07
C VAL A 187 -25.15 -21.41 18.29
N GLY A 188 -25.53 -22.60 17.81
CA GLY A 188 -24.67 -23.45 16.99
C GLY A 188 -25.40 -24.15 15.85
N SER A 189 -24.72 -24.35 14.73
CA SER A 189 -25.19 -25.22 13.64
C SER A 189 -24.03 -26.06 13.13
N PHE A 190 -24.22 -27.38 13.14
CA PHE A 190 -23.15 -28.35 12.88
C PHE A 190 -23.55 -29.34 11.78
N GLY A 191 -22.62 -29.62 10.87
CA GLY A 191 -22.85 -30.53 9.76
C GLY A 191 -23.61 -29.94 8.56
N GLY A 192 -23.84 -28.64 8.55
CA GLY A 192 -24.52 -27.88 7.49
C GLY A 192 -25.76 -27.15 8.01
N GLY A 193 -26.45 -26.44 7.12
CA GLY A 193 -27.73 -25.78 7.40
C GLY A 193 -27.67 -24.25 7.32
N ASN A 194 -28.81 -23.61 7.50
CA ASN A 194 -28.95 -22.16 7.55
C ASN A 194 -29.24 -21.72 8.99
N VAL A 195 -28.61 -20.63 9.42
CA VAL A 195 -28.93 -19.94 10.68
C VAL A 195 -29.50 -18.58 10.34
N ASP A 196 -30.75 -18.33 10.72
CA ASP A 196 -31.47 -17.08 10.51
C ASP A 196 -31.94 -16.51 11.86
N ILE A 197 -31.41 -15.35 12.24
CA ILE A 197 -31.65 -14.71 13.52
C ILE A 197 -32.18 -13.31 13.27
N ASN A 198 -33.39 -13.03 13.74
CA ASN A 198 -34.04 -11.73 13.63
C ASN A 198 -34.51 -11.26 15.01
N ALA A 199 -34.05 -10.07 15.41
CA ALA A 199 -34.55 -9.34 16.56
C ALA A 199 -35.13 -8.01 16.10
N ASP A 200 -36.35 -7.67 16.51
CA ASP A 200 -36.90 -6.33 16.27
C ASP A 200 -36.19 -5.26 17.13
N GLY A 201 -35.54 -5.69 18.22
CA GLY A 201 -34.70 -4.86 19.09
C GLY A 201 -33.20 -5.06 18.88
N ASN A 202 -32.44 -5.03 19.97
CA ASN A 202 -30.99 -5.18 19.99
C ASN A 202 -30.57 -6.66 20.03
N ILE A 203 -29.37 -6.95 19.55
CA ILE A 203 -28.67 -8.21 19.82
C ILE A 203 -27.43 -7.89 20.66
N ASN A 204 -27.41 -8.37 21.90
CA ASN A 204 -26.32 -8.12 22.85
C ASN A 204 -25.58 -9.41 23.14
N ASP A 205 -24.25 -9.41 23.02
CA ASP A 205 -23.35 -10.46 23.50
C ASP A 205 -23.68 -11.87 22.99
N LEU A 206 -24.25 -11.95 21.79
CA LEU A 206 -24.67 -13.22 21.19
C LEU A 206 -23.48 -13.91 20.53
N THR A 207 -23.32 -15.21 20.81
CA THR A 207 -22.34 -16.05 20.11
C THR A 207 -23.03 -17.01 19.13
N VAL A 208 -22.61 -17.02 17.86
CA VAL A 208 -23.16 -17.87 16.81
C VAL A 208 -22.04 -18.68 16.15
N MET A 209 -22.13 -20.01 16.18
CA MET A 209 -21.07 -20.92 15.75
C MET A 209 -21.52 -21.83 14.60
N MET A 210 -20.93 -21.66 13.42
CA MET A 210 -21.16 -22.49 12.23
C MET A 210 -19.83 -23.05 11.68
N PRO A 211 -19.16 -23.94 12.44
CA PRO A 211 -17.86 -24.49 12.05
C PRO A 211 -17.95 -25.43 10.84
N THR A 212 -16.80 -25.69 10.22
CA THR A 212 -16.61 -26.90 9.42
C THR A 212 -16.11 -28.04 10.31
N ASN A 213 -16.23 -29.28 9.83
CA ASN A 213 -15.52 -30.44 10.37
C ASN A 213 -14.73 -31.11 9.24
N GLY A 214 -13.58 -31.70 9.58
CA GLY A 214 -12.67 -32.34 8.63
C GLY A 214 -12.40 -33.77 9.06
N LYS A 215 -13.15 -34.71 8.48
CA LYS A 215 -13.00 -36.14 8.77
C LYS A 215 -11.90 -36.74 7.90
N GLN A 216 -10.92 -37.41 8.52
CA GLN A 216 -9.88 -38.13 7.80
C GLN A 216 -10.45 -39.37 7.11
N VAL A 217 -10.20 -39.52 5.81
CA VAL A 217 -10.63 -40.68 4.99
C VAL A 217 -9.48 -41.26 4.15
N GLY A 218 -8.25 -40.81 4.38
CA GLY A 218 -7.05 -41.32 3.71
C GLY A 218 -6.65 -42.72 4.15
N GLU A 219 -5.76 -43.37 3.39
CA GLU A 219 -5.32 -44.73 3.66
C GLU A 219 -4.35 -44.75 4.85
N GLN A 220 -4.61 -45.60 5.85
CA GLN A 220 -3.73 -45.78 7.01
C GLN A 220 -2.37 -46.38 6.61
N LEU A 221 -1.30 -45.98 7.30
CA LEU A 221 0.03 -46.57 7.14
C LEU A 221 0.03 -48.04 7.57
N ILE A 222 -0.60 -48.33 8.71
CA ILE A 222 -0.79 -49.67 9.25
C ILE A 222 -2.30 -49.92 9.35
N PRO A 223 -2.86 -50.85 8.57
CA PRO A 223 -4.29 -51.14 8.61
C PRO A 223 -4.77 -51.55 10.01
N GLY A 224 -5.81 -50.90 10.51
CA GLY A 224 -6.41 -51.15 11.83
C GLY A 224 -5.72 -50.43 12.99
N ASP A 225 -4.58 -49.78 12.74
CA ASP A 225 -3.89 -48.96 13.73
C ASP A 225 -4.32 -47.50 13.56
N GLY A 226 -5.17 -47.02 14.48
CA GLY A 226 -5.57 -45.62 14.51
C GLY A 226 -4.49 -44.67 15.02
N ALA A 227 -3.39 -45.20 15.56
CA ALA A 227 -2.28 -44.45 16.16
C ALA A 227 -1.17 -44.08 15.18
N SER A 228 -0.92 -44.97 14.23
CA SER A 228 0.11 -44.79 13.23
C SER A 228 -0.33 -43.78 12.17
N GLY A 229 0.65 -43.14 11.52
CA GLY A 229 0.39 -42.18 10.44
C GLY A 229 -0.31 -42.77 9.22
N TYR A 230 -0.35 -42.00 8.12
CA TYR A 230 -1.17 -42.31 6.95
C TYR A 230 -0.31 -42.41 5.69
N LYS A 231 -0.70 -43.27 4.73
CA LYS A 231 -0.11 -43.26 3.38
C LYS A 231 -0.60 -42.08 2.57
N THR A 232 -1.87 -41.70 2.73
CA THR A 232 -2.47 -40.53 2.10
C THR A 232 -3.22 -39.71 3.14
N ASN A 233 -3.06 -38.38 3.12
CA ASN A 233 -3.79 -37.45 3.98
C ASN A 233 -4.97 -36.88 3.17
N VAL A 234 -6.18 -37.41 3.37
CA VAL A 234 -7.37 -37.03 2.60
C VAL A 234 -8.50 -36.67 3.54
N LEU A 235 -9.05 -35.47 3.39
CA LEU A 235 -10.10 -34.93 4.25
C LEU A 235 -11.45 -34.91 3.54
N GLN A 236 -12.47 -35.39 4.22
CA GLN A 236 -13.86 -35.09 3.90
C GLN A 236 -14.29 -33.89 4.77
N ILE A 237 -14.41 -32.72 4.14
CA ILE A 237 -14.83 -31.49 4.82
C ILE A 237 -16.35 -31.34 4.72
N GLY A 238 -17.01 -31.20 5.87
CA GLY A 238 -18.44 -30.90 6.01
C GLY A 238 -18.70 -29.69 6.90
N GLY A 239 -19.96 -29.29 7.05
CA GLY A 239 -20.34 -28.10 7.82
C GLY A 239 -20.35 -26.80 7.00
N GLY A 240 -20.31 -25.66 7.70
CA GLY A 240 -20.61 -24.35 7.11
C GLY A 240 -22.09 -24.17 6.78
N GLY A 241 -22.43 -23.16 5.97
CA GLY A 241 -23.81 -22.89 5.61
C GLY A 241 -24.08 -21.45 5.20
N GLN A 242 -25.30 -20.98 5.48
CA GLN A 242 -25.68 -19.58 5.35
C GLN A 242 -25.99 -18.97 6.71
N LEU A 243 -25.41 -17.82 7.01
CA LEU A 243 -25.66 -17.06 8.23
C LEU A 243 -26.42 -15.77 7.90
N HIS A 244 -27.54 -15.53 8.58
CA HIS A 244 -28.27 -14.28 8.53
C HIS A 244 -28.55 -13.81 9.97
N VAL A 245 -28.07 -12.61 10.31
CA VAL A 245 -28.31 -11.99 11.61
C VAL A 245 -28.82 -10.58 11.36
N ASN A 246 -30.01 -10.25 11.83
CA ASN A 246 -30.63 -8.95 11.70
C ASN A 246 -31.08 -8.43 13.08
N ALA A 247 -30.66 -7.22 13.43
CA ALA A 247 -31.17 -6.47 14.56
C ALA A 247 -31.90 -5.21 14.07
N GLY A 248 -33.14 -5.00 14.53
CA GLY A 248 -33.92 -3.77 14.30
C GLY A 248 -33.39 -2.54 15.06
N ALA A 249 -32.39 -2.74 15.92
CA ALA A 249 -31.61 -1.70 16.57
C ALA A 249 -30.11 -2.02 16.50
N ASP A 250 -29.39 -2.04 17.64
CA ASP A 250 -27.94 -2.24 17.67
C ASP A 250 -27.56 -3.72 17.77
N ILE A 251 -26.35 -4.05 17.29
CA ILE A 251 -25.62 -5.25 17.69
C ILE A 251 -24.46 -4.82 18.58
N ALA A 252 -24.39 -5.35 19.80
CA ALA A 252 -23.34 -5.00 20.76
C ALA A 252 -22.56 -6.25 21.20
N GLY A 253 -21.26 -6.29 20.92
CA GLY A 253 -20.39 -7.42 21.27
C GLY A 253 -20.74 -8.72 20.54
N GLY A 254 -20.37 -9.86 21.14
CA GLY A 254 -20.61 -11.19 20.58
C GLY A 254 -19.45 -11.80 19.79
N ILE A 255 -19.62 -13.07 19.41
CA ILE A 255 -18.64 -13.85 18.62
C ILE A 255 -19.38 -14.58 17.51
N TYR A 256 -18.98 -14.35 16.25
CA TYR A 256 -19.64 -14.94 15.09
C TYR A 256 -18.63 -15.75 14.29
N TYR A 257 -18.85 -17.07 14.21
CA TYR A 257 -18.01 -17.99 13.44
C TYR A 257 -18.77 -18.59 12.26
N LEU A 258 -18.26 -18.37 11.05
CA LEU A 258 -18.65 -19.10 9.85
C LEU A 258 -17.42 -19.75 9.21
N GLY A 259 -17.36 -21.08 9.27
CA GLY A 259 -16.21 -21.85 8.76
C GLY A 259 -16.21 -22.01 7.24
N LYS A 260 -17.39 -22.03 6.61
CA LYS A 260 -17.54 -22.10 5.16
C LYS A 260 -18.91 -21.55 4.72
N GLY A 261 -18.96 -20.83 3.60
CA GLY A 261 -20.20 -20.40 2.97
C GLY A 261 -20.39 -18.88 2.91
N ASN A 262 -21.62 -18.40 3.05
CA ASN A 262 -21.95 -16.98 2.95
C ASN A 262 -22.65 -16.48 4.22
N GLY A 263 -22.31 -15.29 4.69
CA GLY A 263 -22.91 -14.69 5.87
C GLY A 263 -23.31 -13.23 5.68
N THR A 264 -24.40 -12.83 6.34
CA THR A 264 -24.82 -11.44 6.49
C THR A 264 -25.11 -11.11 7.95
N ILE A 265 -24.61 -9.97 8.41
CA ILE A 265 -24.90 -9.40 9.74
C ILE A 265 -25.33 -7.95 9.54
N ASN A 266 -26.57 -7.63 9.92
CA ASN A 266 -27.18 -6.33 9.68
C ASN A 266 -27.71 -5.73 10.98
N ALA A 267 -27.44 -4.44 11.19
CA ALA A 267 -28.00 -3.64 12.28
C ALA A 267 -28.70 -2.40 11.71
N ASP A 268 -29.97 -2.21 12.05
CA ASP A 268 -30.69 -0.98 11.70
C ASP A 268 -30.17 0.24 12.51
N GLY A 269 -29.43 0.01 13.59
CA GLY A 269 -28.64 0.99 14.33
C GLY A 269 -27.13 0.84 14.08
N ALA A 270 -26.35 0.69 15.15
CA ALA A 270 -24.90 0.54 15.13
C ALA A 270 -24.44 -0.90 15.47
N ILE A 271 -23.24 -1.26 15.01
CA ILE A 271 -22.51 -2.43 15.50
C ILE A 271 -21.39 -1.93 16.42
N THR A 272 -21.45 -2.28 17.69
CA THR A 272 -20.64 -1.69 18.77
C THR A 272 -20.03 -2.76 19.67
N GLY A 273 -19.15 -2.34 20.58
CA GLY A 273 -18.63 -3.23 21.61
C GLY A 273 -19.64 -3.59 22.70
N SER A 274 -19.33 -4.64 23.45
CA SER A 274 -20.16 -5.09 24.58
C SER A 274 -20.29 -4.00 25.66
N LYS A 275 -21.52 -3.82 26.17
CA LYS A 275 -21.79 -2.97 27.33
C LYS A 275 -21.60 -3.72 28.66
N ASN A 276 -21.43 -5.05 28.63
CA ASN A 276 -21.37 -5.93 29.79
C ASN A 276 -19.91 -6.31 30.13
N ASN A 277 -19.07 -5.31 30.46
CA ASN A 277 -17.64 -5.50 30.75
C ASN A 277 -17.32 -5.79 32.24
N SER A 278 -18.20 -6.47 32.97
CA SER A 278 -18.15 -6.51 34.44
C SER A 278 -17.97 -7.92 35.01
N LEU A 279 -16.86 -8.58 34.72
CA LEU A 279 -16.40 -9.70 35.54
C LEU A 279 -15.03 -9.36 36.12
N ASP A 280 -14.95 -9.41 37.46
CA ASP A 280 -13.75 -9.18 38.25
C ASP A 280 -12.69 -10.25 37.94
N PRO A 281 -11.49 -9.88 37.44
CA PRO A 281 -10.44 -10.84 37.09
C PRO A 281 -9.91 -11.67 38.27
N ASP A 282 -10.19 -11.25 39.52
CA ASP A 282 -9.61 -11.86 40.72
C ASP A 282 -10.32 -13.14 41.20
N ILE A 283 -11.48 -13.52 40.62
CA ILE A 283 -12.28 -14.65 41.14
C ILE A 283 -11.69 -16.04 40.79
N PHE A 284 -10.77 -16.13 39.82
CA PHE A 284 -10.19 -17.41 39.39
C PHE A 284 -8.73 -17.41 38.88
N SER A 285 -7.98 -16.31 38.97
CA SER A 285 -6.74 -16.16 38.18
C SER A 285 -6.96 -16.39 36.67
N LEU A 286 -8.17 -16.13 36.17
CA LEU A 286 -8.49 -16.18 34.75
C LEU A 286 -7.95 -14.89 34.13
N SER A 287 -6.81 -14.98 33.48
CA SER A 287 -6.07 -13.86 32.89
C SER A 287 -6.72 -13.22 31.65
N SER A 288 -7.87 -13.71 31.18
CA SER A 288 -8.51 -13.23 29.96
C SER A 288 -9.88 -12.61 30.26
N ILE A 289 -9.88 -11.30 30.52
CA ILE A 289 -11.08 -10.48 30.45
C ILE A 289 -11.61 -10.53 29.00
N VAL A 290 -12.93 -10.70 28.83
CA VAL A 290 -13.62 -10.55 27.55
C VAL A 290 -13.61 -9.07 27.16
N ASP A 291 -12.53 -8.61 26.52
CA ASP A 291 -12.46 -7.27 25.95
C ASP A 291 -13.10 -7.23 24.55
N LEU A 292 -14.44 -7.26 24.53
CA LEU A 292 -15.22 -6.97 23.32
C LEU A 292 -15.61 -5.48 23.26
N THR A 293 -14.85 -4.59 23.88
CA THR A 293 -15.22 -3.18 24.01
C THR A 293 -15.19 -2.41 22.69
N LYS A 294 -14.55 -2.96 21.65
CA LYS A 294 -14.45 -2.36 20.31
C LYS A 294 -15.49 -2.87 19.32
N GLY A 295 -16.07 -4.04 19.55
CA GLY A 295 -17.01 -4.68 18.62
C GLY A 295 -17.12 -6.20 18.79
N PRO A 296 -17.99 -6.86 18.00
CA PRO A 296 -17.97 -8.31 17.87
C PRO A 296 -16.60 -8.83 17.39
N GLN A 297 -16.29 -10.05 17.78
CA GLN A 297 -15.20 -10.82 17.19
C GLN A 297 -15.72 -11.72 16.07
N LEU A 298 -15.05 -11.66 14.92
CA LEU A 298 -15.42 -12.42 13.73
C LEU A 298 -14.43 -13.53 13.48
N LEU A 299 -14.94 -14.71 13.25
CA LEU A 299 -14.15 -15.90 12.97
C LEU A 299 -14.58 -16.47 11.63
N MET A 300 -13.62 -16.71 10.77
CA MET A 300 -13.87 -17.00 9.37
C MET A 300 -12.93 -18.10 8.88
N GLY A 301 -13.47 -19.03 8.10
CA GLY A 301 -12.69 -19.90 7.21
C GLY A 301 -12.91 -19.51 5.75
N ASP A 302 -13.23 -20.49 4.91
CA ASP A 302 -13.57 -20.33 3.48
C ASP A 302 -14.93 -19.65 3.27
N THR A 303 -15.02 -18.35 3.55
CA THR A 303 -16.29 -17.63 3.74
C THR A 303 -16.31 -16.25 3.10
N ASN A 304 -17.46 -15.87 2.56
CA ASN A 304 -17.79 -14.48 2.23
C ASN A 304 -18.76 -13.90 3.28
N LEU A 305 -18.32 -12.91 4.05
CA LEU A 305 -19.11 -12.28 5.12
C LEU A 305 -19.38 -10.81 4.79
N THR A 306 -20.65 -10.43 4.73
CA THR A 306 -21.08 -9.03 4.56
C THR A 306 -21.70 -8.50 5.85
N ILE A 307 -21.27 -7.32 6.27
CA ILE A 307 -21.75 -6.66 7.48
C ILE A 307 -22.25 -5.27 7.11
N THR A 308 -23.47 -4.95 7.51
CA THR A 308 -24.07 -3.64 7.26
C THR A 308 -24.63 -3.02 8.53
N ALA A 309 -24.49 -1.70 8.64
CA ALA A 309 -25.11 -0.92 9.70
C ALA A 309 -25.58 0.43 9.17
N ASN A 310 -26.72 0.93 9.65
CA ASN A 310 -27.18 2.28 9.29
C ASN A 310 -26.33 3.36 9.97
N GLU A 311 -25.82 3.08 11.17
CA GLU A 311 -24.86 3.92 11.90
C GLU A 311 -23.44 3.36 11.78
N GLY A 312 -22.61 3.42 12.82
CA GLY A 312 -21.22 2.95 12.80
C GLY A 312 -21.05 1.43 12.92
N ILE A 313 -19.92 0.92 12.45
CA ILE A 313 -19.47 -0.47 12.64
C ILE A 313 -18.15 -0.45 13.40
N GLY A 314 -18.06 -1.13 14.55
CA GLY A 314 -16.81 -1.47 15.21
C GLY A 314 -16.58 -2.97 15.20
N ILE A 315 -15.37 -3.42 14.82
CA ILE A 315 -14.95 -4.83 14.81
C ILE A 315 -13.68 -4.97 15.65
N SER A 316 -13.70 -5.85 16.65
CA SER A 316 -12.55 -6.08 17.53
C SER A 316 -11.41 -6.80 16.82
N ALA A 317 -11.74 -7.87 16.08
CA ALA A 317 -10.82 -8.61 15.23
C ALA A 317 -11.56 -9.51 14.23
N VAL A 318 -10.85 -9.86 13.16
CA VAL A 318 -11.18 -10.98 12.26
C VAL A 318 -10.04 -11.99 12.33
N SER A 319 -10.36 -13.27 12.52
CA SER A 319 -9.34 -14.32 12.66
C SER A 319 -9.80 -15.65 12.07
N ASP A 320 -8.85 -16.51 11.74
CA ASP A 320 -9.11 -17.92 11.44
C ASP A 320 -8.94 -18.78 12.71
N PRO A 321 -9.98 -19.46 13.21
CA PRO A 321 -9.86 -20.32 14.39
C PRO A 321 -8.91 -21.51 14.23
N MET A 322 -8.51 -21.85 13.01
CA MET A 322 -7.59 -22.96 12.75
C MET A 322 -6.12 -22.60 13.03
N ILE A 323 -5.76 -21.33 13.22
CA ILE A 323 -4.37 -20.87 13.37
C ILE A 323 -3.95 -20.43 14.79
N PHE A 324 -4.79 -20.56 15.82
CA PHE A 324 -4.45 -20.07 17.18
C PHE A 324 -4.54 -21.11 18.30
N ASP A 325 -4.18 -22.36 18.05
CA ASP A 325 -4.06 -23.38 19.10
C ASP A 325 -2.65 -23.46 19.67
N ASP A 326 -2.47 -22.83 20.84
CA ASP A 326 -1.22 -22.69 21.58
C ASP A 326 -0.53 -24.04 21.92
N SER A 327 -1.28 -25.14 21.96
CA SER A 327 -0.77 -26.45 22.39
C SER A 327 -0.76 -27.53 21.30
N GLY A 328 -1.25 -27.23 20.10
CA GLY A 328 -1.68 -28.25 19.15
C GLY A 328 -1.35 -27.97 17.69
N THR A 329 -2.35 -28.21 16.84
CA THR A 329 -2.22 -28.26 15.38
C THR A 329 -2.72 -26.97 14.75
N ASN A 330 -1.91 -26.30 13.94
CA ASN A 330 -2.22 -25.01 13.36
C ASN A 330 -2.17 -25.04 11.82
N PHE A 331 -3.19 -24.45 11.20
CA PHE A 331 -3.29 -24.25 9.75
C PHE A 331 -4.27 -23.14 9.40
N PHE A 332 -4.16 -22.58 8.20
CA PHE A 332 -5.18 -21.70 7.64
C PHE A 332 -6.24 -22.51 6.89
N SER A 333 -7.49 -22.10 7.05
CA SER A 333 -8.69 -22.55 6.36
C SER A 333 -9.22 -21.52 5.36
N TYR A 334 -8.60 -20.34 5.28
CA TYR A 334 -8.84 -19.37 4.22
C TYR A 334 -8.57 -19.94 2.82
N SER A 335 -9.33 -19.43 1.87
CA SER A 335 -9.24 -19.68 0.43
C SER A 335 -9.00 -18.37 -0.33
N GLU A 336 -8.84 -18.47 -1.65
CA GLU A 336 -8.77 -17.29 -2.51
C GLU A 336 -10.05 -16.45 -2.54
N ASP A 337 -11.19 -17.05 -2.17
CA ASP A 337 -12.53 -16.41 -2.17
C ASP A 337 -12.93 -15.89 -0.78
N SER A 338 -12.11 -16.13 0.24
CA SER A 338 -12.38 -15.70 1.62
C SER A 338 -12.33 -14.18 1.73
N ALA A 339 -13.46 -13.55 2.06
CA ALA A 339 -13.61 -12.11 1.99
C ALA A 339 -14.56 -11.57 3.05
N ILE A 340 -14.24 -10.37 3.55
CA ILE A 340 -15.12 -9.59 4.43
C ILE A 340 -15.48 -8.26 3.79
N SER A 341 -16.76 -7.90 3.84
CA SER A 341 -17.30 -6.61 3.38
C SER A 341 -18.02 -5.89 4.51
N LEU A 342 -17.64 -4.64 4.79
CA LEU A 342 -18.20 -3.80 5.85
C LEU A 342 -18.80 -2.54 5.23
N LYS A 343 -20.06 -2.23 5.54
CA LYS A 343 -20.78 -1.08 4.97
C LYS A 343 -21.53 -0.31 6.05
N SER A 344 -21.00 0.85 6.42
CA SER A 344 -21.66 1.82 7.32
C SER A 344 -22.32 2.92 6.49
N LEU A 345 -23.61 3.18 6.71
CA LEU A 345 -24.35 4.20 5.97
C LEU A 345 -24.06 5.62 6.46
N SER A 346 -24.12 5.87 7.77
CA SER A 346 -23.98 7.22 8.35
C SER A 346 -22.80 7.39 9.31
N GLY A 347 -22.20 6.30 9.80
CA GLY A 347 -21.11 6.34 10.78
C GLY A 347 -19.75 5.96 10.21
N ASP A 348 -18.83 5.67 11.12
CA ASP A 348 -17.49 5.17 10.79
C ASP A 348 -17.47 3.64 10.72
N VAL A 349 -16.47 3.10 10.02
CA VAL A 349 -16.03 1.71 10.17
C VAL A 349 -14.73 1.69 10.95
N ARG A 350 -14.72 1.04 12.12
CA ARG A 350 -13.57 0.88 13.02
C ARG A 350 -13.08 -0.56 12.98
N LEU A 351 -11.82 -0.76 12.64
CA LEU A 351 -11.17 -2.06 12.48
C LEU A 351 -9.99 -2.19 13.45
N SER A 352 -9.91 -3.33 14.13
CA SER A 352 -8.84 -3.67 15.07
C SER A 352 -8.35 -5.12 14.83
N THR A 353 -7.22 -5.50 15.43
CA THR A 353 -6.69 -6.87 15.43
C THR A 353 -6.60 -7.46 16.84
N ASP A 354 -7.49 -7.01 17.72
CA ASP A 354 -7.56 -7.47 19.11
C ASP A 354 -8.43 -8.72 19.23
N ASN A 355 -7.76 -9.87 19.19
CA ASN A 355 -8.39 -11.18 19.27
C ASN A 355 -8.13 -11.89 20.61
N ARG A 356 -7.62 -11.17 21.62
CA ARG A 356 -7.26 -11.74 22.94
C ARG A 356 -8.44 -12.44 23.63
N VAL A 357 -9.66 -12.06 23.27
CA VAL A 357 -10.89 -12.67 23.77
C VAL A 357 -11.02 -14.15 23.43
N VAL A 358 -10.54 -14.62 22.27
CA VAL A 358 -10.73 -16.04 21.84
C VAL A 358 -9.46 -16.88 21.83
N THR A 359 -8.27 -16.28 21.86
CA THR A 359 -7.01 -17.01 21.62
C THR A 359 -6.39 -17.59 22.88
N ASN A 360 -6.66 -17.05 24.09
CA ASN A 360 -5.94 -17.35 25.34
C ASN A 360 -4.40 -17.19 25.27
N ILE A 361 -3.86 -16.68 24.18
CA ILE A 361 -2.42 -16.46 24.00
C ILE A 361 -2.05 -15.24 24.82
N SER A 362 -1.38 -15.47 25.95
CA SER A 362 -1.02 -14.43 26.92
C SER A 362 0.27 -13.70 26.56
N ASP A 363 1.14 -14.31 25.75
CA ASP A 363 2.39 -13.70 25.28
C ASP A 363 2.20 -13.05 23.90
N THR A 364 2.21 -11.73 23.84
CA THR A 364 2.11 -10.98 22.58
C THR A 364 3.34 -11.12 21.68
N THR A 365 4.43 -11.72 22.18
CA THR A 365 5.63 -12.03 21.41
C THR A 365 5.57 -13.40 20.74
N ASP A 366 4.54 -14.18 21.02
CA ASP A 366 4.33 -15.48 20.40
C ASP A 366 4.07 -15.33 18.88
N PRO A 367 4.81 -16.05 18.01
CA PRO A 367 4.52 -16.10 16.58
C PRO A 367 3.06 -16.47 16.27
N GLN A 368 2.44 -17.34 17.06
CA GLN A 368 1.03 -17.71 16.94
C GLN A 368 0.11 -16.52 17.13
N TYR A 369 0.40 -15.65 18.12
CA TYR A 369 -0.38 -14.44 18.33
C TYR A 369 -0.32 -13.53 17.10
N ALA A 370 0.84 -13.40 16.45
CA ALA A 370 0.94 -12.67 15.20
C ALA A 370 0.10 -13.32 14.07
N LEU A 371 0.16 -14.64 13.89
CA LEU A 371 -0.60 -15.35 12.86
C LEU A 371 -2.12 -15.33 13.08
N SER A 372 -2.56 -15.25 14.34
CA SER A 372 -3.98 -15.17 14.68
C SER A 372 -4.64 -13.86 14.22
N LYS A 373 -3.85 -12.85 13.82
CA LYS A 373 -4.30 -11.53 13.35
C LYS A 373 -4.39 -11.42 11.83
N ILE A 374 -4.11 -12.50 11.10
CA ILE A 374 -4.24 -12.52 9.65
C ILE A 374 -5.73 -12.47 9.29
N TYR A 375 -6.09 -11.46 8.52
CA TYR A 375 -7.43 -11.29 7.96
C TYR A 375 -7.62 -12.19 6.73
N PRO A 376 -8.88 -12.41 6.29
CA PRO A 376 -9.17 -13.10 5.04
C PRO A 376 -8.46 -12.47 3.84
N ALA A 377 -8.41 -13.20 2.73
CA ALA A 377 -7.72 -12.77 1.52
C ALA A 377 -8.20 -11.41 0.99
N SER A 378 -9.49 -11.08 1.12
CA SER A 378 -10.02 -9.79 0.68
C SER A 378 -10.74 -9.01 1.78
N LEU A 379 -10.52 -7.69 1.79
CA LEU A 379 -11.16 -6.74 2.71
C LEU A 379 -11.78 -5.58 1.91
N HIS A 380 -13.09 -5.40 2.06
CA HIS A 380 -13.83 -4.28 1.50
C HIS A 380 -14.48 -3.48 2.62
N SER A 381 -14.00 -2.27 2.88
CA SER A 381 -14.55 -1.38 3.90
C SER A 381 -15.13 -0.13 3.25
N THR A 382 -16.38 0.20 3.57
CA THR A 382 -17.05 1.40 3.06
C THR A 382 -17.79 2.12 4.18
N ALA A 383 -17.36 3.34 4.49
CA ALA A 383 -18.08 4.30 5.32
C ALA A 383 -18.72 5.38 4.42
N PHE A 384 -19.98 5.21 4.05
CA PHE A 384 -20.70 6.15 3.17
C PHE A 384 -20.90 7.52 3.83
N GLY A 385 -21.00 7.55 5.16
CA GLY A 385 -21.27 8.75 5.95
C GLY A 385 -20.09 9.27 6.77
N GLY A 386 -19.13 8.42 7.12
CA GLY A 386 -18.03 8.74 8.04
C GLY A 386 -16.66 8.29 7.54
N SER A 387 -15.81 7.91 8.50
CA SER A 387 -14.40 7.54 8.32
C SER A 387 -14.19 6.02 8.34
N VAL A 388 -13.09 5.54 7.77
CA VAL A 388 -12.56 4.19 8.05
C VAL A 388 -11.33 4.32 8.94
N LEU A 389 -11.41 3.76 10.15
CA LEU A 389 -10.44 3.96 11.21
C LEU A 389 -9.80 2.63 11.62
N PHE A 390 -8.47 2.61 11.71
CA PHE A 390 -7.69 1.45 12.15
C PHE A 390 -7.25 1.66 13.60
N GLU A 391 -7.96 1.05 14.53
CA GLU A 391 -7.81 1.29 15.98
C GLU A 391 -6.67 0.46 16.57
N ALA A 392 -5.79 1.07 17.37
CA ALA A 392 -4.71 0.37 18.07
C ALA A 392 -5.24 -0.67 19.09
N ILE A 393 -4.38 -1.61 19.49
CA ILE A 393 -4.67 -2.60 20.54
C ILE A 393 -4.31 -1.99 21.90
N ASP A 394 -5.24 -2.06 22.86
CA ASP A 394 -5.02 -1.55 24.22
C ASP A 394 -4.23 -2.56 25.05
N SER A 395 -2.90 -2.47 25.01
CA SER A 395 -1.98 -3.40 25.69
C SER A 395 -1.46 -2.90 27.04
N GLY A 396 -2.00 -1.80 27.59
CA GLY A 396 -1.61 -1.27 28.92
C GLY A 396 -0.20 -0.64 29.00
N SER A 397 0.61 -0.77 27.96
CA SER A 397 1.83 0.00 27.69
C SER A 397 1.74 0.49 26.24
N ALA A 398 1.93 1.80 25.99
CA ALA A 398 1.85 2.49 24.69
C ALA A 398 1.23 1.63 23.57
N GLY A 399 -0.09 1.75 23.36
CA GLY A 399 -0.89 0.83 22.55
C GLY A 399 -0.18 0.35 21.28
N SER A 400 -0.18 -0.97 21.05
CA SER A 400 0.42 -1.53 19.85
C SER A 400 -0.45 -1.19 18.64
N ALA A 401 0.17 -0.78 17.52
CA ALA A 401 -0.55 -0.53 16.27
C ALA A 401 -1.41 -1.74 15.85
N SER A 402 -2.54 -1.48 15.22
CA SER A 402 -3.27 -2.54 14.51
C SER A 402 -2.60 -2.80 13.18
N ASP A 403 -1.81 -3.86 13.14
CA ASP A 403 -1.22 -4.39 11.92
C ASP A 403 -2.23 -5.36 11.29
N ILE A 404 -3.01 -4.88 10.31
CA ILE A 404 -3.95 -5.72 9.54
C ILE A 404 -3.20 -6.29 8.34
N ILE A 405 -3.01 -7.61 8.31
CA ILE A 405 -2.39 -8.32 7.18
C ILE A 405 -3.42 -9.22 6.52
N LEU A 406 -3.62 -9.08 5.20
CA LEU A 406 -4.49 -9.96 4.43
C LEU A 406 -3.74 -11.23 4.00
N TYR A 407 -4.42 -12.36 4.08
CA TYR A 407 -3.93 -13.65 3.62
C TYR A 407 -3.53 -13.60 2.13
N PRO A 408 -2.37 -14.16 1.72
CA PRO A 408 -1.91 -14.07 0.34
C PRO A 408 -2.82 -14.87 -0.60
N SER A 409 -3.29 -14.24 -1.68
CA SER A 409 -4.08 -14.88 -2.73
C SER A 409 -3.91 -14.14 -4.06
N ALA A 410 -3.90 -14.88 -5.16
CA ALA A 410 -3.82 -14.30 -6.51
C ALA A 410 -5.02 -13.42 -6.87
N LYS A 411 -6.14 -13.58 -6.15
CA LYS A 411 -7.37 -12.78 -6.31
C LYS A 411 -7.65 -11.85 -5.12
N ALA A 412 -6.74 -11.76 -4.15
CA ALA A 412 -6.92 -10.89 -2.99
C ALA A 412 -7.17 -9.44 -3.43
N ASP A 413 -8.15 -8.80 -2.81
CA ASP A 413 -8.49 -7.41 -3.05
C ASP A 413 -8.55 -6.58 -1.75
N LEU A 414 -8.14 -5.33 -1.86
CA LEU A 414 -8.25 -4.34 -0.80
C LEU A 414 -8.97 -3.10 -1.34
N THR A 415 -10.15 -2.85 -0.81
CA THR A 415 -10.95 -1.66 -1.10
C THR A 415 -11.30 -0.95 0.19
N VAL A 416 -10.92 0.32 0.31
CA VAL A 416 -11.24 1.18 1.46
C VAL A 416 -11.83 2.49 0.94
N PHE A 417 -13.11 2.69 1.22
CA PHE A 417 -13.85 3.90 0.86
C PHE A 417 -14.37 4.61 2.11
N ALA A 418 -14.11 5.91 2.20
CA ALA A 418 -14.68 6.74 3.25
C ALA A 418 -15.23 8.03 2.64
N LYS A 419 -16.28 8.57 3.25
CA LYS A 419 -16.68 9.95 2.95
C LYS A 419 -15.71 10.94 3.59
N GLU A 420 -15.37 10.69 4.85
CA GLU A 420 -14.47 11.52 5.64
C GLU A 420 -13.04 10.97 5.57
N ASN A 421 -12.48 10.45 6.65
CA ASN A 421 -11.06 10.13 6.73
C ASN A 421 -10.77 8.62 6.59
N ILE A 422 -9.55 8.28 6.17
CA ILE A 422 -8.97 6.93 6.30
C ILE A 422 -7.69 7.07 7.12
N GLY A 423 -7.56 6.34 8.22
CA GLY A 423 -6.35 6.45 9.04
C GLY A 423 -6.50 5.89 10.44
N THR A 424 -5.67 6.38 11.35
CA THR A 424 -5.69 6.00 12.77
C THR A 424 -6.35 7.12 13.60
N PRO A 425 -7.25 6.80 14.56
CA PRO A 425 -7.79 7.81 15.49
C PRO A 425 -6.67 8.49 16.31
N SER A 426 -6.67 9.83 16.39
CA SER A 426 -5.51 10.59 16.91
C SER A 426 -5.40 10.67 18.44
N SER A 427 -4.17 10.49 18.96
CA SER A 427 -3.51 11.31 20.02
C SER A 427 -2.08 10.86 20.34
N GLN A 428 -1.61 9.75 19.76
CA GLN A 428 -0.22 9.24 19.88
C GLN A 428 0.40 8.98 18.50
N ILE A 429 1.74 8.90 18.43
CA ILE A 429 2.53 8.55 17.22
C ILE A 429 2.39 7.03 16.93
N ILE A 430 1.17 6.49 16.99
CA ILE A 430 0.91 5.10 16.61
C ILE A 430 0.39 5.13 15.18
N ILE A 431 1.15 4.55 14.28
CA ILE A 431 0.84 4.46 12.86
C ILE A 431 0.32 3.05 12.59
N SER A 432 -0.94 2.91 12.20
CA SER A 432 -1.51 1.60 11.85
C SER A 432 -0.96 1.13 10.50
N LYS A 433 -0.77 -0.18 10.36
CA LYS A 433 -0.21 -0.79 9.15
C LYS A 433 -1.23 -1.72 8.52
N ILE A 434 -1.41 -1.60 7.21
CA ILE A 434 -2.35 -2.43 6.44
C ILE A 434 -1.62 -2.99 5.24
N GLY A 435 -1.45 -4.31 5.21
CA GLY A 435 -0.65 -4.99 4.20
C GLY A 435 -1.42 -6.13 3.56
N MET A 436 -1.19 -6.35 2.27
CA MET A 436 -1.51 -7.63 1.66
C MET A 436 -0.22 -8.43 1.58
N SER A 437 -0.24 -9.67 2.08
CA SER A 437 0.93 -10.55 1.96
C SER A 437 1.09 -11.00 0.50
N ASP A 438 2.32 -11.03 0.00
CA ASP A 438 2.66 -11.64 -1.29
C ASP A 438 3.54 -12.89 -1.14
N PHE A 439 3.48 -13.50 0.03
CA PHE A 439 4.09 -14.80 0.28
C PHE A 439 3.40 -15.89 -0.53
N ASN A 440 4.13 -16.94 -0.87
CA ASN A 440 3.56 -18.06 -1.61
C ASN A 440 2.55 -18.83 -0.74
N PRO A 441 1.24 -18.79 -1.02
CA PRO A 441 0.23 -19.42 -0.18
C PRO A 441 0.37 -20.96 -0.13
N SER A 442 1.02 -21.60 -1.12
CA SER A 442 1.23 -23.05 -1.09
C SER A 442 2.27 -23.51 -0.07
N LEU A 443 3.07 -22.58 0.48
CA LEU A 443 4.03 -22.83 1.53
C LEU A 443 3.48 -22.51 2.93
N LEU A 444 2.25 -22.00 3.01
CA LEU A 444 1.59 -21.77 4.28
C LEU A 444 0.97 -23.06 4.84
N PRO A 445 0.93 -23.20 6.17
CA PRO A 445 0.20 -24.26 6.82
C PRO A 445 -1.25 -24.28 6.35
N ASN A 446 -1.68 -25.42 5.84
CA ASN A 446 -3.05 -25.68 5.40
C ASN A 446 -3.49 -27.04 5.93
N ALA A 447 -4.78 -27.37 5.77
CA ALA A 447 -5.32 -28.61 6.33
C ALA A 447 -4.61 -29.89 5.86
N LEU A 448 -3.91 -29.90 4.71
CA LEU A 448 -3.17 -31.09 4.25
C LEU A 448 -1.73 -31.14 4.78
N THR A 449 -1.17 -30.00 5.15
CA THR A 449 0.16 -29.84 5.72
C THR A 449 0.13 -28.92 6.93
N PRO A 450 -0.57 -29.32 8.02
CA PRO A 450 -0.62 -28.50 9.22
C PRO A 450 0.70 -28.61 9.99
N ILE A 451 0.95 -27.64 10.84
CA ILE A 451 2.14 -27.58 11.68
C ILE A 451 1.75 -27.69 13.16
N ILE A 452 2.71 -28.05 14.01
CA ILE A 452 2.54 -28.00 15.46
C ILE A 452 3.42 -26.88 16.03
N ASN A 453 3.07 -26.37 17.21
CA ASN A 453 3.75 -25.21 17.77
C ASN A 453 5.19 -25.46 18.20
N PHE A 454 5.54 -26.68 18.59
CA PHE A 454 6.88 -27.03 19.07
C PHE A 454 7.48 -28.12 18.18
N ASP A 455 8.73 -27.94 17.74
CA ASP A 455 9.53 -28.99 17.14
C ASP A 455 9.74 -30.08 18.20
N PRO A 456 9.28 -31.31 17.95
CA PRO A 456 9.34 -32.36 18.93
C PRO A 456 10.75 -32.98 19.09
N LEU A 457 11.74 -32.58 18.30
CA LEU A 457 13.16 -32.97 18.48
C LEU A 457 13.85 -32.21 19.60
N ASP A 458 13.63 -30.89 19.64
CA ASP A 458 14.43 -29.98 20.47
C ASP A 458 13.57 -29.01 21.30
N GLY A 459 12.24 -29.08 21.17
CA GLY A 459 11.30 -28.24 21.89
C GLY A 459 11.30 -26.78 21.44
N THR A 460 11.95 -26.45 20.32
CA THR A 460 11.93 -25.08 19.78
C THR A 460 10.59 -24.79 19.13
N PRO A 461 10.07 -23.54 19.13
CA PRO A 461 8.81 -23.28 18.45
C PRO A 461 8.93 -23.51 16.94
N SER A 462 8.17 -24.46 16.37
CA SER A 462 8.22 -24.81 14.94
C SER A 462 7.80 -23.63 14.05
N LEU A 463 6.84 -22.83 14.53
CA LEU A 463 6.42 -21.55 13.93
C LEU A 463 7.56 -20.52 13.84
N ALA A 464 8.42 -20.48 14.86
CA ALA A 464 9.60 -19.61 14.89
C ALA A 464 10.73 -20.18 14.02
N GLY A 465 10.93 -21.49 14.01
CA GLY A 465 11.93 -22.19 13.20
C GLY A 465 11.72 -22.01 11.69
N ASP A 466 10.48 -22.10 11.22
CA ASP A 466 10.13 -21.86 9.82
C ASP A 466 10.00 -20.38 9.45
N ASN A 467 10.04 -19.50 10.46
CA ASN A 467 9.91 -18.04 10.35
C ASN A 467 8.70 -17.61 9.51
N ILE A 468 7.55 -18.27 9.70
CA ILE A 468 6.33 -18.01 8.92
C ILE A 468 5.83 -16.58 9.13
N VAL A 469 5.90 -16.08 10.37
CA VAL A 469 5.60 -14.67 10.70
C VAL A 469 6.55 -13.73 9.96
N GLY A 470 7.84 -14.06 9.89
CA GLY A 470 8.83 -13.33 9.09
C GLY A 470 8.44 -13.13 7.63
N LYS A 471 7.85 -14.17 7.05
CA LYS A 471 7.51 -14.26 5.63
C LYS A 471 6.14 -13.69 5.30
N LEU A 472 5.17 -13.77 6.22
CA LEU A 472 3.82 -13.29 5.99
C LEU A 472 3.69 -11.78 6.11
N PHE A 473 4.47 -11.16 7.00
CA PHE A 473 4.36 -9.74 7.35
C PHE A 473 5.22 -8.90 6.41
N PRO A 474 4.63 -8.10 5.51
CA PRO A 474 5.37 -7.43 4.44
C PRO A 474 6.04 -6.11 4.89
N PHE A 475 6.03 -5.82 6.19
CA PHE A 475 6.63 -4.62 6.78
C PHE A 475 8.04 -4.87 7.36
N GLN A 476 8.63 -6.03 7.09
CA GLN A 476 9.94 -6.39 7.61
C GLN A 476 11.07 -5.86 6.70
N SER A 477 12.17 -5.44 7.33
CA SER A 477 13.38 -4.95 6.63
C SER A 477 14.48 -6.01 6.60
N GLY A 478 15.47 -5.84 5.70
CA GLY A 478 16.65 -6.70 5.60
C GLY A 478 16.36 -8.08 4.99
N ILE A 479 17.15 -9.09 5.39
CA ILE A 479 17.08 -10.45 4.83
C ILE A 479 15.69 -11.11 4.96
N PHE A 480 14.90 -10.72 5.96
CA PHE A 480 13.56 -11.28 6.17
C PHE A 480 12.51 -10.67 5.23
N GLY A 481 12.67 -9.38 4.86
CA GLY A 481 11.84 -8.75 3.83
C GLY A 481 11.94 -9.47 2.47
N SER A 482 13.15 -9.88 2.07
CA SER A 482 13.33 -10.63 0.81
C SER A 482 12.71 -12.03 0.80
N LEU A 483 12.45 -12.62 1.98
CA LEU A 483 11.80 -13.93 2.10
C LEU A 483 10.27 -13.83 2.14
N ALA A 484 9.73 -12.61 2.24
CA ALA A 484 8.29 -12.38 2.25
C ALA A 484 7.64 -12.55 0.87
N HIS A 485 8.43 -12.49 -0.20
CA HIS A 485 7.93 -12.50 -1.58
C HIS A 485 7.89 -13.90 -2.20
N ALA A 486 6.81 -14.22 -2.90
CA ALA A 486 6.72 -15.43 -3.73
C ALA A 486 7.66 -15.37 -4.94
N GLN A 487 8.26 -16.52 -5.30
CA GLN A 487 9.12 -16.64 -6.49
C GLN A 487 8.43 -16.21 -7.79
N THR A 488 7.12 -16.42 -7.89
CA THR A 488 6.27 -15.79 -8.90
C THR A 488 5.35 -14.83 -8.15
N PRO A 489 5.30 -13.53 -8.51
CA PRO A 489 4.45 -12.56 -7.81
C PRO A 489 3.01 -13.07 -7.75
N VAL A 490 2.43 -13.08 -6.55
CA VAL A 490 1.10 -13.65 -6.29
C VAL A 490 0.02 -13.00 -7.18
N HIS A 491 0.13 -11.69 -7.39
CA HIS A 491 -0.80 -10.91 -8.23
C HIS A 491 -0.38 -10.80 -9.70
N ARG A 492 0.51 -11.66 -10.19
CA ARG A 492 0.86 -11.66 -11.62
C ARG A 492 -0.38 -11.96 -12.47
N GLY A 493 -0.69 -11.08 -13.40
CA GLY A 493 -1.86 -11.15 -14.28
C GLY A 493 -3.09 -10.42 -13.74
N ASP A 494 -3.08 -10.03 -12.47
CA ASP A 494 -4.18 -9.30 -11.84
C ASP A 494 -4.24 -7.87 -12.36
N GLN A 495 -5.42 -7.48 -12.86
CA GLN A 495 -5.66 -6.15 -13.44
C GLN A 495 -6.48 -5.24 -12.55
N GLU A 496 -7.05 -5.74 -11.46
CA GLU A 496 -7.82 -4.92 -10.54
C GLU A 496 -6.87 -4.18 -9.61
N PRO A 497 -6.89 -2.84 -9.54
CA PRO A 497 -6.06 -2.11 -8.59
C PRO A 497 -6.64 -2.16 -7.17
N VAL A 498 -5.77 -2.08 -6.16
CA VAL A 498 -6.17 -1.69 -4.80
C VAL A 498 -6.78 -0.29 -4.84
N ARG A 499 -7.85 -0.04 -4.07
CA ARG A 499 -8.53 1.27 -4.05
C ARG A 499 -8.63 1.81 -2.62
N ILE A 500 -8.02 2.97 -2.38
CA ILE A 500 -8.05 3.66 -1.09
C ILE A 500 -8.51 5.10 -1.36
N VAL A 501 -9.77 5.40 -1.08
CA VAL A 501 -10.39 6.66 -1.52
C VAL A 501 -11.20 7.32 -0.42
N THR A 502 -10.94 8.61 -0.19
CA THR A 502 -11.82 9.48 0.58
C THR A 502 -12.58 10.43 -0.34
N GLN A 503 -13.84 10.73 -0.03
CA GLN A 503 -14.60 11.71 -0.80
C GLN A 503 -14.28 13.16 -0.40
N GLN A 504 -14.11 13.43 0.90
CA GLN A 504 -14.04 14.79 1.46
C GLN A 504 -12.96 14.96 2.54
N GLY A 505 -12.52 13.89 3.20
CA GLY A 505 -11.52 13.96 4.26
C GLY A 505 -10.12 13.51 3.83
N ASN A 506 -9.27 13.27 4.82
CA ASN A 506 -7.85 12.97 4.63
C ASN A 506 -7.58 11.46 4.59
N ILE A 507 -6.47 11.06 3.98
CA ILE A 507 -5.82 9.78 4.31
C ILE A 507 -4.60 10.11 5.16
N GLU A 508 -4.56 9.61 6.41
CA GLU A 508 -3.56 10.08 7.36
C GLU A 508 -3.05 9.04 8.37
N ASN A 509 -1.78 9.21 8.76
CA ASN A 509 -1.08 8.43 9.80
C ASN A 509 -1.21 6.90 9.63
N VAL A 510 -0.98 6.43 8.42
CA VAL A 510 -1.19 5.02 8.03
C VAL A 510 -0.12 4.57 7.05
N ILE A 511 0.29 3.30 7.14
CA ILE A 511 1.23 2.67 6.20
C ILE A 511 0.52 1.55 5.47
N PHE A 512 0.61 1.57 4.14
CA PHE A 512 0.11 0.50 3.28
C PHE A 512 1.23 -0.27 2.59
N ASN A 513 1.12 -1.60 2.55
CA ASN A 513 1.94 -2.47 1.70
C ASN A 513 1.04 -3.21 0.69
N LEU A 514 1.26 -2.94 -0.59
CA LEU A 514 0.38 -3.32 -1.70
C LEU A 514 1.20 -4.08 -2.76
N PRO A 515 1.09 -5.41 -2.87
CA PRO A 515 1.86 -6.23 -3.82
C PRO A 515 1.29 -6.21 -5.24
N LYS A 516 0.55 -5.15 -5.59
CA LYS A 516 -0.10 -4.91 -6.88
C LYS A 516 -0.35 -3.41 -7.04
N LYS A 517 -0.62 -2.97 -8.28
CA LYS A 517 -0.93 -1.57 -8.60
C LYS A 517 -2.11 -1.00 -7.77
N ALA A 518 -2.09 0.30 -7.52
CA ALA A 518 -3.08 0.94 -6.64
C ALA A 518 -3.59 2.30 -7.15
N ILE A 519 -4.83 2.63 -6.77
CA ILE A 519 -5.45 3.95 -6.90
C ILE A 519 -5.71 4.48 -5.50
N ILE A 520 -5.00 5.54 -5.15
CA ILE A 520 -5.09 6.24 -3.88
C ILE A 520 -5.56 7.66 -4.17
N ALA A 521 -6.69 8.06 -3.60
CA ALA A 521 -7.25 9.39 -3.81
C ALA A 521 -7.81 9.97 -2.52
N SER A 522 -7.26 11.09 -2.08
CA SER A 522 -7.79 11.85 -0.96
C SER A 522 -8.65 13.02 -1.46
N GLY A 523 -9.89 13.10 -0.96
CA GLY A 523 -10.79 14.23 -1.15
C GLY A 523 -10.31 15.53 -0.50
N HIS A 524 -9.26 15.46 0.31
CA HIS A 524 -8.61 16.62 0.92
C HIS A 524 -7.08 16.45 0.92
N ASP A 525 -6.45 16.07 2.05
CA ASP A 525 -5.00 15.91 2.14
C ASP A 525 -4.56 14.44 2.24
N LEU A 526 -3.34 14.15 1.77
CA LEU A 526 -2.57 12.97 2.19
C LEU A 526 -1.57 13.44 3.25
N ASN A 527 -1.70 12.96 4.50
CA ASN A 527 -0.91 13.46 5.62
C ASN A 527 -0.21 12.34 6.38
N ASN A 528 1.12 12.24 6.29
CA ASN A 528 1.91 11.13 6.84
C ASN A 528 1.39 9.73 6.44
N ALA A 529 0.82 9.62 5.24
CA ALA A 529 0.40 8.34 4.67
C ALA A 529 1.53 7.76 3.81
N SER A 530 1.96 6.53 4.11
CA SER A 530 3.05 5.86 3.39
C SER A 530 2.54 4.69 2.59
N PHE A 531 3.16 4.45 1.43
CA PHE A 531 2.75 3.42 0.50
C PHE A 531 3.98 2.68 -0.04
N SER A 532 4.00 1.36 0.10
CA SER A 532 4.90 0.47 -0.62
C SER A 532 4.07 -0.32 -1.64
N ILE A 533 4.29 -0.07 -2.93
CA ILE A 533 3.46 -0.61 -4.01
C ILE A 533 4.34 -1.44 -4.94
N GLN A 534 3.90 -2.64 -5.33
CA GLN A 534 4.56 -3.45 -6.34
C GLN A 534 3.77 -3.45 -7.64
N HIS A 535 4.46 -3.26 -8.75
CA HIS A 535 3.98 -3.52 -10.09
C HIS A 535 4.31 -4.98 -10.47
N ALA A 536 3.41 -5.89 -10.09
CA ALA A 536 3.57 -7.33 -10.25
C ALA A 536 3.51 -7.79 -11.72
N ASN A 537 2.91 -7.00 -12.61
CA ASN A 537 2.85 -7.29 -14.04
C ASN A 537 4.11 -6.80 -14.76
N GLN A 538 4.55 -7.55 -15.77
CA GLN A 538 5.80 -7.27 -16.49
C GLN A 538 5.78 -5.97 -17.29
N LYS A 539 4.60 -5.47 -17.68
CA LYS A 539 4.38 -4.21 -18.41
C LYS A 539 3.00 -3.64 -18.05
N ASN A 540 2.88 -2.31 -18.10
CA ASN A 540 1.63 -1.54 -18.03
C ASN A 540 0.96 -1.44 -16.64
N ASP A 541 1.63 -1.86 -15.57
CA ASP A 541 1.14 -1.50 -14.24
C ASP A 541 1.29 -0.01 -14.02
N VAL A 542 0.20 0.57 -13.53
CA VAL A 542 0.05 2.00 -13.34
C VAL A 542 -0.57 2.22 -11.98
N SER A 543 0.13 3.00 -11.16
CA SER A 543 -0.37 3.42 -9.86
C SER A 543 -0.61 4.92 -9.83
N VAL A 544 -1.65 5.33 -9.12
CA VAL A 544 -2.08 6.72 -9.03
C VAL A 544 -2.26 7.11 -7.57
N ILE A 545 -1.64 8.23 -7.18
CA ILE A 545 -1.69 8.78 -5.83
C ILE A 545 -2.07 10.25 -5.94
N THR A 546 -3.25 10.61 -5.44
CA THR A 546 -3.77 11.97 -5.56
C THR A 546 -4.25 12.54 -4.22
N ALA A 547 -4.06 13.84 -4.05
CA ALA A 547 -4.70 14.64 -3.03
C ALA A 547 -5.43 15.82 -3.69
N ALA A 548 -6.70 16.04 -3.34
CA ALA A 548 -7.45 17.20 -3.81
C ALA A 548 -6.80 18.53 -3.37
N ARG A 549 -6.00 18.50 -2.30
CA ARG A 549 -5.34 19.66 -1.72
C ARG A 549 -3.84 19.45 -1.55
N ASP A 550 -3.35 18.90 -0.45
CA ASP A 550 -1.91 18.78 -0.20
C ASP A 550 -1.45 17.32 0.03
N ILE A 551 -0.21 17.01 -0.36
CA ILE A 551 0.51 15.82 0.09
C ILE A 551 1.59 16.28 1.07
N ILE A 552 1.52 15.81 2.31
CA ILE A 552 2.33 16.34 3.42
C ILE A 552 2.96 15.18 4.18
N PHE A 553 4.28 15.26 4.35
CA PHE A 553 5.00 14.53 5.38
C PHE A 553 5.55 15.50 6.41
N SER A 554 5.36 15.17 7.69
CA SER A 554 5.75 16.02 8.80
C SER A 554 7.27 16.10 8.93
N ALA A 555 7.78 17.32 9.17
CA ALA A 555 9.13 17.54 9.64
C ALA A 555 9.20 17.29 11.16
N LEU A 556 9.45 16.04 11.54
CA LEU A 556 9.47 15.62 12.93
C LEU A 556 10.60 16.34 13.69
N ARG A 557 10.35 16.65 14.97
CA ARG A 557 11.35 17.20 15.89
C ARG A 557 11.33 16.41 17.18
N ASN A 558 12.51 16.08 17.68
CA ASN A 558 12.67 15.51 18.99
C ASN A 558 12.12 16.50 20.05
N GLN A 559 11.21 16.04 20.90
CA GLN A 559 10.51 16.91 21.86
C GLN A 559 11.46 17.48 22.93
N ASP A 560 12.54 16.77 23.25
CA ASP A 560 13.49 17.16 24.31
C ASP A 560 14.63 18.05 23.78
N THR A 561 15.11 17.80 22.56
CA THR A 561 16.29 18.47 21.99
C THR A 561 15.96 19.50 20.91
N GLY A 562 14.74 19.49 20.36
CA GLY A 562 14.30 20.36 19.25
C GLY A 562 14.97 20.08 17.90
N VAL A 563 15.86 19.08 17.86
CA VAL A 563 16.56 18.61 16.66
C VAL A 563 15.55 17.95 15.72
N LEU A 564 15.69 18.17 14.41
CA LEU A 564 14.86 17.50 13.42
C LEU A 564 15.12 15.99 13.44
N GLU A 565 14.08 15.19 13.29
CA GLU A 565 14.17 13.74 13.20
C GLU A 565 13.79 13.28 11.79
N ALA A 566 14.39 12.18 11.37
CA ALA A 566 13.99 11.53 10.13
C ALA A 566 12.54 11.04 10.29
N ASN A 567 11.70 11.40 9.32
CA ASN A 567 10.41 10.75 9.15
C ASN A 567 10.66 9.56 8.20
N GLU A 568 10.31 8.36 8.63
CA GLU A 568 10.50 7.15 7.82
C GLU A 568 9.40 6.99 6.74
N GLY A 569 8.41 7.89 6.72
CA GLY A 569 7.35 7.86 5.73
C GLY A 569 7.88 7.93 4.30
N ALA A 570 7.28 7.15 3.42
CA ALA A 570 7.75 6.95 2.05
C ALA A 570 6.60 6.63 1.09
N ILE A 571 6.78 7.00 -0.17
CA ILE A 571 6.02 6.46 -1.29
C ILE A 571 7.00 5.72 -2.18
N GLU A 572 6.98 4.40 -2.12
CA GLU A 572 7.92 3.52 -2.80
C GLU A 572 7.21 2.60 -3.79
N ILE A 573 7.71 2.54 -5.02
CA ILE A 573 7.18 1.70 -6.08
C ILE A 573 8.24 0.69 -6.54
N ALA A 574 7.93 -0.59 -6.47
CA ALA A 574 8.74 -1.68 -7.00
C ALA A 574 8.20 -2.16 -8.35
N GLY A 575 9.07 -2.68 -9.21
CA GLY A 575 8.74 -3.09 -10.57
C GLY A 575 8.66 -1.94 -11.58
N SER A 576 8.42 -2.28 -12.84
CA SER A 576 8.37 -1.35 -13.98
C SER A 576 6.95 -0.80 -14.19
N GLY A 577 6.81 0.24 -15.01
CA GLY A 577 5.52 0.86 -15.33
C GLY A 577 5.53 2.36 -15.05
N ASP A 578 4.41 2.91 -14.61
CA ASP A 578 4.28 4.35 -14.37
C ASP A 578 3.59 4.63 -13.02
N VAL A 579 4.08 5.64 -12.31
CA VAL A 579 3.42 6.18 -11.12
C VAL A 579 3.11 7.65 -11.32
N LEU A 580 1.86 8.01 -11.03
CA LEU A 580 1.37 9.39 -11.03
C LEU A 580 1.14 9.86 -9.60
N ILE A 581 1.82 10.94 -9.22
CA ILE A 581 1.63 11.62 -7.94
C ILE A 581 1.07 13.02 -8.22
N GLN A 582 -0.10 13.34 -7.67
CA GLN A 582 -0.82 14.58 -7.99
C GLN A 582 -1.32 15.30 -6.74
N SER A 583 -1.15 16.62 -6.68
CA SER A 583 -1.80 17.47 -5.67
C SER A 583 -2.54 18.65 -6.29
N GLY A 584 -3.64 19.06 -5.64
CA GLY A 584 -4.34 20.28 -5.97
C GLY A 584 -3.54 21.54 -5.62
N ARG A 585 -2.70 21.51 -4.60
CA ARG A 585 -1.86 22.62 -4.16
C ARG A 585 -0.43 22.16 -4.00
N ASN A 586 0.00 21.81 -2.78
CA ASN A 586 1.40 21.63 -2.49
C ASN A 586 1.75 20.15 -2.30
N ILE A 587 2.99 19.81 -2.58
CA ILE A 587 3.61 18.57 -2.15
C ILE A 587 4.78 18.97 -1.25
N ASP A 588 4.67 18.70 0.04
CA ASP A 588 5.73 18.92 1.03
C ASP A 588 6.17 17.57 1.59
N LEU A 589 7.37 17.14 1.20
CA LEU A 589 7.94 15.87 1.65
C LEU A 589 8.67 15.98 3.00
N GLY A 590 8.77 17.18 3.60
CA GLY A 590 9.33 17.38 4.94
C GLY A 590 10.67 16.68 5.17
N THR A 591 10.75 15.87 6.23
CA THR A 591 11.92 15.03 6.57
C THR A 591 11.73 13.56 6.19
N SER A 592 10.78 13.25 5.30
CA SER A 592 10.41 11.88 4.89
C SER A 592 11.49 11.20 4.05
N ALA A 593 11.42 9.88 3.84
CA ALA A 593 12.26 9.20 2.84
C ALA A 593 11.95 9.68 1.41
N GLY A 594 10.71 10.14 1.18
CA GLY A 594 10.28 10.78 -0.05
C GLY A 594 9.65 9.82 -1.05
N LEU A 595 9.86 10.08 -2.33
CA LEU A 595 9.30 9.30 -3.44
C LEU A 595 10.42 8.45 -4.07
N SER A 596 10.21 7.14 -4.22
CA SER A 596 11.21 6.25 -4.82
C SER A 596 10.61 5.22 -5.77
N THR A 597 11.36 4.88 -6.83
CA THR A 597 11.15 3.64 -7.58
C THR A 597 12.37 2.74 -7.44
N ILE A 598 12.15 1.50 -7.02
CA ILE A 598 13.20 0.60 -6.54
C ILE A 598 13.42 -0.64 -7.43
N ALA A 599 12.72 -0.74 -8.57
CA ALA A 599 12.77 -1.90 -9.45
C ALA A 599 12.51 -3.22 -8.68
N ASN A 600 13.37 -4.22 -8.82
CA ASN A 600 13.27 -5.51 -8.13
C ASN A 600 14.09 -5.59 -6.84
N ASN A 601 14.45 -4.44 -6.24
CA ASN A 601 15.38 -4.40 -5.11
C ASN A 601 14.89 -5.22 -3.89
N ASN A 602 13.62 -5.05 -3.52
CA ASN A 602 13.04 -5.79 -2.39
C ASN A 602 12.49 -7.15 -2.84
N ASN A 603 11.87 -7.20 -4.02
CA ASN A 603 11.30 -8.41 -4.60
C ASN A 603 12.03 -8.78 -5.91
N PRO A 604 12.95 -9.76 -5.89
CA PRO A 604 13.75 -10.15 -7.05
C PRO A 604 12.90 -10.78 -8.19
N SER A 605 11.68 -11.20 -7.90
CA SER A 605 10.75 -11.79 -8.87
C SER A 605 10.05 -10.75 -9.77
N LEU A 606 10.26 -9.46 -9.50
CA LEU A 606 9.82 -8.35 -10.34
C LEU A 606 10.83 -8.05 -11.46
N GLN A 607 10.44 -7.20 -12.41
CA GLN A 607 11.35 -6.69 -13.44
C GLN A 607 12.49 -5.87 -12.81
N ASN A 608 13.72 -6.09 -13.26
CA ASN A 608 14.90 -5.31 -12.87
C ASN A 608 14.95 -3.95 -13.58
N SER A 609 13.83 -3.22 -13.58
CA SER A 609 13.65 -1.87 -14.10
C SER A 609 12.53 -1.20 -13.30
N GLY A 610 12.74 0.05 -12.90
CA GLY A 610 11.83 0.83 -12.08
C GLY A 610 10.74 1.51 -12.91
N ALA A 611 9.70 1.96 -12.23
CA ALA A 611 8.64 2.76 -12.84
C ALA A 611 9.12 4.19 -13.16
N ASN A 612 8.48 4.85 -14.13
CA ASN A 612 8.63 6.29 -14.33
C ASN A 612 7.82 7.04 -13.27
N ILE A 613 8.41 8.08 -12.68
CA ILE A 613 7.74 8.97 -11.73
C ILE A 613 7.23 10.20 -12.49
N THR A 614 5.93 10.48 -12.40
CA THR A 614 5.36 11.76 -12.82
C THR A 614 4.73 12.45 -11.62
N VAL A 615 5.24 13.63 -11.27
CA VAL A 615 4.73 14.48 -10.19
C VAL A 615 4.04 15.70 -10.79
N LEU A 616 2.76 15.91 -10.45
CA LEU A 616 2.00 17.11 -10.81
C LEU A 616 1.55 17.83 -9.53
N ALA A 617 2.10 19.01 -9.28
CA ALA A 617 1.69 19.83 -8.14
C ALA A 617 0.96 21.11 -8.60
N GLY A 618 0.05 21.59 -7.77
CA GLY A 618 -0.62 22.86 -7.97
C GLY A 618 -1.70 22.84 -9.06
N LEU A 619 -2.39 21.71 -9.28
CA LEU A 619 -3.45 21.64 -10.30
C LEU A 619 -4.67 22.49 -9.95
N ASN A 620 -4.98 22.65 -8.66
CA ASN A 620 -6.02 23.51 -8.11
C ASN A 620 -7.39 23.32 -8.79
N GLY A 621 -7.74 22.06 -9.06
CA GLY A 621 -8.97 21.65 -9.76
C GLY A 621 -8.96 21.80 -11.28
N ALA A 622 -7.89 22.34 -11.88
CA ALA A 622 -7.66 22.33 -13.31
C ALA A 622 -6.96 21.04 -13.75
N THR A 623 -6.93 20.78 -15.07
CA THR A 623 -6.35 19.54 -15.61
C THR A 623 -5.56 19.75 -16.88
N PRO A 624 -4.53 18.90 -17.13
CA PRO A 624 -3.80 18.95 -18.38
C PRO A 624 -4.74 18.69 -19.57
N ASN A 625 -4.65 19.55 -20.59
CA ASN A 625 -5.41 19.41 -21.82
C ASN A 625 -4.69 18.46 -22.78
N TYR A 626 -4.95 17.15 -22.63
CA TYR A 626 -4.31 16.11 -23.45
C TYR A 626 -4.69 16.18 -24.94
N LEU A 627 -5.78 16.86 -25.30
CA LEU A 627 -6.14 17.16 -26.69
C LEU A 627 -5.60 18.51 -27.17
N GLY A 628 -4.88 19.23 -26.32
CA GLY A 628 -4.30 20.53 -26.64
C GLY A 628 -3.27 20.44 -27.75
N PHE A 629 -2.50 19.35 -27.82
CA PHE A 629 -1.52 19.14 -28.88
C PHE A 629 -2.13 18.85 -30.24
N GLU A 630 -3.38 18.38 -30.33
CA GLU A 630 -4.08 18.29 -31.63
C GLU A 630 -4.44 19.68 -32.16
N ASN A 631 -4.66 20.63 -31.26
CA ASN A 631 -5.08 21.99 -31.57
C ASN A 631 -3.92 23.00 -31.50
N LEU A 632 -2.70 22.52 -31.26
CA LEU A 632 -1.50 23.36 -31.32
C LEU A 632 -1.33 23.85 -32.76
N ASP A 633 -0.95 25.12 -32.94
CA ASP A 633 -0.73 25.77 -34.24
C ASP A 633 -0.20 24.77 -35.28
N ASP A 634 -0.99 24.48 -36.32
CA ASP A 634 -0.71 23.47 -37.34
C ASP A 634 0.73 23.58 -37.87
N ASN A 635 1.28 24.79 -37.94
CA ASN A 635 2.65 25.01 -38.44
C ASN A 635 3.73 24.53 -37.46
N ILE A 636 3.49 24.55 -36.15
CA ILE A 636 4.43 24.03 -35.15
C ILE A 636 4.51 22.51 -35.26
N LEU A 637 3.36 21.84 -35.33
CA LEU A 637 3.32 20.39 -35.48
C LEU A 637 3.83 19.96 -36.86
N LYS A 638 3.37 20.65 -37.92
CA LYS A 638 3.71 20.34 -39.31
C LYS A 638 5.16 20.62 -39.64
N TYR A 639 5.83 21.56 -38.99
CA TYR A 639 7.23 21.88 -39.26
C TYR A 639 8.15 21.57 -38.09
N ALA A 640 7.76 20.69 -37.15
CA ALA A 640 8.46 20.48 -35.88
C ALA A 640 9.99 20.33 -35.99
N GLU A 641 10.49 19.51 -36.92
CA GLU A 641 11.95 19.32 -37.14
C GLU A 641 12.62 20.49 -37.86
N ASN A 642 11.88 21.22 -38.68
CA ASN A 642 12.41 22.27 -39.56
C ASN A 642 11.81 23.64 -39.23
N TYR A 643 11.40 23.85 -37.97
CA TYR A 643 10.62 25.03 -37.59
C TYR A 643 11.44 26.30 -37.72
N ASP A 644 12.73 26.25 -37.40
CA ASP A 644 13.64 27.38 -37.54
C ASP A 644 13.84 27.77 -39.02
N GLU A 645 13.94 26.79 -39.91
CA GLU A 645 14.02 27.02 -41.36
C GLU A 645 12.72 27.63 -41.88
N TYR A 646 11.58 27.12 -41.42
CA TYR A 646 10.27 27.68 -41.71
C TYR A 646 10.16 29.13 -41.20
N GLN A 647 10.64 29.40 -39.99
CA GLN A 647 10.67 30.74 -39.41
C GLN A 647 11.56 31.70 -40.19
N ALA A 648 12.73 31.24 -40.62
CA ALA A 648 13.64 32.02 -41.45
C ALA A 648 13.01 32.35 -42.81
N LEU A 649 12.34 31.38 -43.45
CA LEU A 649 11.64 31.58 -44.72
C LEU A 649 10.50 32.60 -44.60
N VAL A 650 9.64 32.47 -43.59
CA VAL A 650 8.55 33.41 -43.34
C VAL A 650 9.09 34.81 -43.05
N THR A 651 10.11 34.91 -42.20
CA THR A 651 10.72 36.20 -41.84
C THR A 651 11.32 36.89 -43.05
N GLU A 652 12.08 36.16 -43.86
CA GLU A 652 12.72 36.71 -45.06
C GLU A 652 11.68 37.11 -46.11
N PHE A 653 10.65 36.29 -46.33
CA PHE A 653 9.53 36.65 -47.20
C PHE A 653 8.85 37.95 -46.76
N MET A 654 8.60 38.10 -45.46
CA MET A 654 7.96 39.31 -44.93
C MET A 654 8.88 40.53 -44.97
N ARG A 655 10.18 40.37 -44.76
CA ARG A 655 11.17 41.45 -44.97
C ARG A 655 11.18 41.94 -46.41
N GLN A 656 11.17 41.00 -47.37
CA GLN A 656 11.11 41.33 -48.80
C GLN A 656 9.79 42.00 -49.17
N ARG A 657 8.67 41.46 -48.68
CA ARG A 657 7.32 41.99 -48.95
C ARG A 657 7.11 43.39 -48.37
N THR A 658 7.61 43.64 -47.16
CA THR A 658 7.42 44.93 -46.46
C THR A 658 8.51 45.95 -46.79
N GLY A 659 9.62 45.53 -47.41
CA GLY A 659 10.82 46.35 -47.61
C GLY A 659 11.56 46.67 -46.31
N ASN A 660 11.15 46.11 -45.17
CA ASN A 660 11.77 46.36 -43.87
C ASN A 660 12.77 45.25 -43.52
N THR A 661 14.05 45.43 -43.86
CA THR A 661 15.12 44.46 -43.58
C THR A 661 15.39 44.23 -42.09
N LYS A 662 14.86 45.09 -41.21
CA LYS A 662 14.97 44.98 -39.75
C LYS A 662 13.71 44.44 -39.08
N LEU A 663 12.73 43.95 -39.86
CA LEU A 663 11.54 43.31 -39.30
C LEU A 663 11.96 42.13 -38.43
N SER A 664 11.53 42.14 -37.17
CA SER A 664 11.74 41.03 -36.24
C SER A 664 10.96 39.81 -36.69
N THR A 665 11.46 38.60 -36.44
CA THR A 665 10.76 37.33 -36.67
C THR A 665 9.33 37.34 -36.12
N LYS A 666 9.15 37.78 -34.87
CA LYS A 666 7.82 37.92 -34.23
C LYS A 666 6.83 38.76 -35.06
N THR A 667 7.18 40.02 -35.33
CA THR A 667 6.33 40.93 -36.13
C THR A 667 6.11 40.38 -37.55
N ALA A 668 7.11 39.71 -38.14
CA ALA A 668 6.97 39.07 -39.44
C ALA A 668 5.89 37.98 -39.41
N PHE A 669 5.86 37.13 -38.39
CA PHE A 669 4.84 36.10 -38.21
C PHE A 669 3.45 36.68 -37.95
N GLU A 670 3.33 37.68 -37.08
CA GLU A 670 2.06 38.39 -36.84
C GLU A 670 1.48 38.94 -38.15
N GLN A 671 2.32 39.51 -39.00
CA GLN A 671 1.90 40.02 -40.30
C GLN A 671 1.65 38.91 -41.32
N PHE A 672 2.45 37.85 -41.33
CA PHE A 672 2.30 36.70 -42.23
C PHE A 672 1.00 35.95 -41.99
N ASN A 673 0.60 35.77 -40.73
CA ASN A 673 -0.65 35.10 -40.35
C ASN A 673 -1.91 35.84 -40.81
N ASN A 674 -1.79 37.11 -41.19
CA ASN A 674 -2.89 37.92 -41.73
C ASN A 674 -2.97 37.88 -43.28
N LEU A 675 -2.07 37.17 -43.96
CA LEU A 675 -2.07 37.02 -45.42
C LEU A 675 -3.02 35.92 -45.87
N ALA A 676 -3.71 36.12 -46.99
CA ALA A 676 -4.47 35.06 -47.63
C ALA A 676 -3.51 34.01 -48.24
N PRO A 677 -3.88 32.70 -48.28
CA PRO A 677 -3.03 31.64 -48.84
C PRO A 677 -2.49 31.90 -50.26
N SER A 678 -3.26 32.60 -51.08
CA SER A 678 -2.84 33.02 -52.42
C SER A 678 -1.64 34.00 -52.43
N GLU A 679 -1.43 34.75 -51.34
CA GLU A 679 -0.40 35.79 -51.25
C GLU A 679 0.99 35.25 -50.91
N TYR A 680 1.07 34.03 -50.38
CA TYR A 680 2.33 33.33 -50.10
C TYR A 680 2.44 31.99 -50.86
N ALA A 681 1.63 31.80 -51.91
CA ALA A 681 1.61 30.57 -52.71
C ALA A 681 2.99 30.21 -53.31
N SER A 682 3.86 31.20 -53.54
CA SER A 682 5.24 30.99 -53.99
C SER A 682 6.13 30.27 -52.98
N LEU A 683 5.81 30.34 -51.68
CA LEU A 683 6.52 29.62 -50.62
C LEU A 683 6.06 28.17 -50.47
N GLN A 684 4.91 27.79 -51.04
CA GLN A 684 4.29 26.49 -50.81
C GLN A 684 5.20 25.30 -51.17
N PRO A 685 5.98 25.30 -52.26
CA PRO A 685 6.93 24.23 -52.55
C PRO A 685 8.03 24.09 -51.50
N GLN A 686 8.51 25.22 -50.95
CA GLN A 686 9.53 25.22 -49.89
C GLN A 686 8.93 24.74 -48.58
N PHE A 687 7.74 25.24 -48.22
CA PHE A 687 6.99 24.75 -47.06
C PHE A 687 6.71 23.25 -47.13
N ASN A 688 6.36 22.70 -48.30
CA ASN A 688 6.12 21.26 -48.44
C ASN A 688 7.39 20.43 -48.17
N ASN A 689 8.59 20.97 -48.40
CA ASN A 689 9.84 20.26 -48.10
C ASN A 689 10.22 20.31 -46.62
N LEU A 690 9.64 21.24 -45.85
CA LEU A 690 9.91 21.40 -44.43
C LEU A 690 8.95 20.58 -43.56
N THR A 691 7.92 19.95 -44.13
CA THR A 691 6.93 19.21 -43.37
C THR A 691 7.56 18.03 -42.62
N SER A 692 7.19 17.86 -41.36
CA SER A 692 7.64 16.82 -40.45
C SER A 692 6.46 15.97 -39.99
N THR A 693 6.73 14.69 -39.71
CA THR A 693 5.77 13.74 -39.11
C THR A 693 6.14 13.39 -37.67
N LYS A 694 7.07 14.13 -37.05
CA LYS A 694 7.70 13.82 -35.77
C LYS A 694 6.73 13.42 -34.67
N TYR A 695 5.60 14.13 -34.53
CA TYR A 695 4.60 13.87 -33.46
C TYR A 695 3.35 13.15 -33.92
N THR A 696 3.21 12.86 -35.22
CA THR A 696 1.98 12.25 -35.78
C THR A 696 1.64 10.94 -35.09
N ASP A 697 2.64 10.09 -34.85
CA ASP A 697 2.45 8.78 -34.21
C ASP A 697 2.06 8.90 -32.73
N ILE A 698 2.67 9.84 -32.00
CA ILE A 698 2.38 10.06 -30.57
C ILE A 698 0.98 10.63 -30.39
N ILE A 699 0.60 11.63 -31.20
CA ILE A 699 -0.76 12.18 -31.21
C ILE A 699 -1.78 11.10 -31.57
N GLY A 700 -1.46 10.24 -32.55
CA GLY A 700 -2.28 9.09 -32.90
C GLY A 700 -2.50 8.13 -31.74
N LYS A 701 -1.45 7.84 -30.95
CA LYS A 701 -1.53 7.00 -29.74
C LYS A 701 -2.40 7.66 -28.67
N ILE A 702 -2.22 8.95 -28.38
CA ILE A 702 -3.06 9.69 -27.41
C ILE A 702 -4.54 9.55 -27.77
N LYS A 703 -4.90 9.77 -29.04
CA LYS A 703 -6.27 9.60 -29.51
C LYS A 703 -6.75 8.16 -29.34
N SER A 704 -5.92 7.18 -29.70
CA SER A 704 -6.27 5.76 -29.56
C SER A 704 -6.55 5.38 -28.11
N GLU A 705 -5.70 5.80 -27.16
CA GLU A 705 -5.88 5.56 -25.72
C GLU A 705 -7.21 6.15 -25.24
N ILE A 706 -7.49 7.42 -25.57
CA ILE A 706 -8.74 8.09 -25.20
C ILE A 706 -9.96 7.36 -25.78
N VAL A 707 -9.90 6.97 -27.05
CA VAL A 707 -11.00 6.27 -27.72
C VAL A 707 -11.28 4.94 -27.02
N GLN A 708 -10.25 4.13 -26.77
CA GLN A 708 -10.39 2.84 -26.09
C GLN A 708 -10.96 3.00 -24.68
N PHE A 709 -10.48 4.00 -23.94
CA PHE A 709 -10.96 4.31 -22.60
C PHE A 709 -12.44 4.70 -22.58
N VAL A 710 -12.86 5.63 -23.44
CA VAL A 710 -14.27 6.06 -23.50
C VAL A 710 -15.18 4.91 -23.97
N GLN A 711 -14.74 4.12 -24.95
CA GLN A 711 -15.47 2.92 -25.39
C GLN A 711 -15.65 1.92 -24.26
N ALA A 712 -14.60 1.68 -23.45
CA ALA A 712 -14.67 0.79 -22.30
C ALA A 712 -15.56 1.34 -21.18
N GLN A 713 -15.42 2.64 -20.85
CA GLN A 713 -16.21 3.30 -19.81
C GLN A 713 -17.71 3.31 -20.13
N LEU A 714 -18.07 3.42 -21.41
CA LEU A 714 -19.47 3.41 -21.88
C LEU A 714 -19.96 2.02 -22.32
N ASN A 715 -19.08 1.02 -22.32
CA ASN A 715 -19.35 -0.32 -22.87
C ASN A 715 -19.92 -0.29 -24.31
N ASP A 716 -19.38 0.59 -25.16
CA ASP A 716 -19.80 0.77 -26.56
C ASP A 716 -18.59 0.83 -27.49
N SER A 717 -18.23 -0.30 -28.08
CA SER A 717 -17.11 -0.43 -29.03
C SER A 717 -17.41 0.13 -30.43
N SER A 718 -18.65 0.57 -30.71
CA SER A 718 -19.04 1.15 -32.00
C SER A 718 -18.84 2.66 -32.10
N LEU A 719 -18.51 3.32 -30.97
CA LEU A 719 -18.21 4.75 -30.92
C LEU A 719 -17.08 5.12 -31.88
N THR A 720 -17.39 6.04 -32.80
CA THR A 720 -16.40 6.64 -33.69
C THR A 720 -15.41 7.50 -32.92
N ALA A 721 -14.17 7.59 -33.38
CA ALA A 721 -13.11 8.37 -32.74
C ALA A 721 -13.55 9.80 -32.38
N ASP A 722 -14.12 10.56 -33.32
CA ASP A 722 -14.56 11.95 -33.10
C ASP A 722 -15.56 12.10 -31.95
N LYS A 723 -16.49 11.15 -31.81
CA LYS A 723 -17.47 11.15 -30.73
C LYS A 723 -16.82 10.84 -29.38
N ALA A 724 -15.90 9.88 -29.34
CA ALA A 724 -15.18 9.53 -28.12
C ALA A 724 -14.30 10.68 -27.62
N LEU A 725 -13.57 11.36 -28.51
CA LEU A 725 -12.78 12.55 -28.18
C LEU A 725 -13.67 13.68 -27.65
N ALA A 726 -14.84 13.91 -28.26
CA ALA A 726 -15.80 14.90 -27.80
C ALA A 726 -16.40 14.58 -26.42
N ILE A 727 -16.58 13.29 -26.10
CA ILE A 727 -17.01 12.85 -24.76
C ILE A 727 -15.89 13.08 -23.75
N PHE A 728 -14.67 12.64 -24.07
CA PHE A 728 -13.50 12.81 -23.21
C PHE A 728 -13.27 14.28 -22.82
N SER A 729 -13.42 15.21 -23.77
CA SER A 729 -13.26 16.65 -23.52
C SER A 729 -14.23 17.24 -22.48
N LYS A 730 -15.26 16.50 -22.08
CA LYS A 730 -16.27 16.91 -21.09
C LYS A 730 -16.16 16.16 -19.76
N LEU A 731 -15.26 15.18 -19.67
CA LEU A 731 -15.04 14.43 -18.45
C LEU A 731 -14.37 15.32 -17.39
N LYS A 732 -14.77 15.11 -16.14
CA LYS A 732 -14.11 15.67 -14.96
C LYS A 732 -12.78 14.95 -14.70
N PRO A 733 -11.83 15.60 -13.99
CA PRO A 733 -10.54 15.01 -13.63
C PRO A 733 -10.66 13.59 -13.05
N ASP A 734 -11.55 13.42 -12.08
CA ASP A 734 -11.75 12.14 -11.38
C ASP A 734 -12.31 11.04 -12.30
N GLU A 735 -12.99 11.41 -13.39
CA GLU A 735 -13.64 10.48 -14.32
C GLU A 735 -12.65 9.85 -15.31
N TYR A 736 -11.46 10.42 -15.50
CA TYR A 736 -10.41 9.86 -16.37
C TYR A 736 -9.08 9.65 -15.64
N LEU A 737 -9.06 9.75 -14.32
CA LEU A 737 -7.86 9.60 -13.50
C LEU A 737 -7.08 8.31 -13.81
N THR A 738 -7.79 7.22 -14.14
CA THR A 738 -7.19 5.90 -14.41
C THR A 738 -6.41 5.80 -15.73
N ILE A 739 -6.68 6.67 -16.72
CA ILE A 739 -5.95 6.72 -17.99
C ILE A 739 -4.91 7.86 -18.01
N GLN A 740 -4.97 8.77 -17.04
CA GLN A 740 -4.12 9.95 -16.99
C GLN A 740 -2.60 9.63 -17.04
N PRO A 741 -2.09 8.58 -16.38
CA PRO A 741 -0.66 8.25 -16.44
C PRO A 741 -0.20 7.87 -17.86
N GLN A 742 -0.99 7.09 -18.59
CA GLN A 742 -0.72 6.73 -19.99
C GLN A 742 -0.72 7.98 -20.89
N LEU A 743 -1.67 8.89 -20.67
CA LEU A 743 -1.73 10.15 -21.39
C LEU A 743 -0.54 11.06 -21.06
N ASN A 744 -0.12 11.15 -19.80
CA ASN A 744 1.09 11.86 -19.39
C ASN A 744 2.33 11.28 -20.05
N ALA A 745 2.50 9.96 -20.04
CA ALA A 745 3.66 9.30 -20.65
C ALA A 745 3.81 9.63 -22.14
N LEU A 746 2.70 9.81 -22.86
CA LEU A 746 2.71 10.21 -24.27
C LEU A 746 2.83 11.72 -24.46
N ALA A 747 2.04 12.51 -23.74
CA ALA A 747 1.99 13.97 -23.86
C ALA A 747 3.32 14.61 -23.44
N ASN A 748 3.98 14.09 -22.40
CA ASN A 748 5.26 14.58 -21.91
C ASN A 748 6.38 14.44 -22.95
N GLN A 749 6.30 13.45 -23.85
CA GLN A 749 7.27 13.30 -24.94
C GLN A 749 7.21 14.47 -25.91
N ILE A 750 6.00 14.91 -26.29
CA ILE A 750 5.82 16.09 -27.13
C ILE A 750 6.23 17.33 -26.33
N PHE A 751 5.70 17.47 -25.11
CA PHE A 751 5.87 18.64 -24.26
C PHE A 751 7.34 18.97 -24.00
N PHE A 752 8.11 18.04 -23.43
CA PHE A 752 9.52 18.30 -23.11
C PHE A 752 10.40 18.38 -24.36
N SER A 753 10.03 17.69 -25.45
CA SER A 753 10.75 17.85 -26.72
C SER A 753 10.60 19.27 -27.28
N GLU A 754 9.39 19.84 -27.26
CA GLU A 754 9.15 21.22 -27.69
C GLU A 754 9.92 22.24 -26.85
N LEU A 755 9.89 22.08 -25.52
CA LEU A 755 10.61 22.96 -24.61
C LEU A 755 12.14 22.87 -24.79
N ASN A 756 12.66 21.67 -25.03
CA ASN A 756 14.09 21.49 -25.26
C ASN A 756 14.54 22.10 -26.60
N GLU A 757 13.76 21.92 -27.68
CA GLU A 757 14.08 22.47 -28.99
C GLU A 757 14.07 24.00 -28.99
N THR A 758 12.99 24.61 -28.49
CA THR A 758 12.86 26.08 -28.47
C THR A 758 13.88 26.72 -27.51
N GLY A 759 14.16 26.10 -26.37
CA GLY A 759 15.16 26.58 -25.43
C GLY A 759 16.57 26.50 -26.03
N SER A 760 16.88 25.41 -26.73
CA SER A 760 18.17 25.22 -27.41
C SER A 760 18.37 26.20 -28.56
N ALA A 761 17.33 26.47 -29.35
CA ALA A 761 17.37 27.49 -30.40
C ALA A 761 17.61 28.89 -29.80
N SER A 762 16.92 29.24 -28.72
CA SER A 762 17.10 30.51 -28.01
C SER A 762 18.48 30.65 -27.36
N ALA A 763 19.10 29.55 -26.91
CA ALA A 763 20.47 29.54 -26.39
C ALA A 763 21.52 29.81 -27.50
N ALA A 764 21.25 29.32 -28.72
CA ALA A 764 22.12 29.54 -29.89
C ALA A 764 21.96 30.96 -30.50
N ASP A 765 20.72 31.45 -30.61
CA ASP A 765 20.41 32.82 -31.01
C ASP A 765 19.23 33.37 -30.18
N SER A 766 19.56 34.30 -29.27
CA SER A 766 18.59 35.01 -28.43
C SER A 766 17.43 35.69 -29.19
N LYS A 767 17.55 35.88 -30.51
CA LYS A 767 16.49 36.48 -31.37
C LYS A 767 15.41 35.49 -31.79
N LEU A 768 15.65 34.19 -31.72
CA LEU A 768 14.67 33.16 -32.08
C LEU A 768 13.57 33.04 -31.01
N GLY A 769 13.89 33.41 -29.76
CA GLY A 769 12.94 33.48 -28.66
C GLY A 769 12.38 32.11 -28.23
N ASN A 770 11.40 32.13 -27.33
CA ASN A 770 10.82 30.94 -26.69
C ASN A 770 9.33 30.73 -27.02
N GLU A 771 8.84 31.36 -28.08
CA GLU A 771 7.41 31.42 -28.41
C GLU A 771 6.80 30.03 -28.65
N ARG A 772 7.55 29.11 -29.28
CA ARG A 772 7.12 27.72 -29.52
C ARG A 772 6.92 26.97 -28.21
N GLY A 773 7.84 27.13 -27.25
CA GLY A 773 7.72 26.55 -25.91
C GLY A 773 6.52 27.08 -25.15
N PHE A 774 6.29 28.39 -25.16
CA PHE A 774 5.11 28.97 -24.53
C PHE A 774 3.79 28.53 -25.19
N LYS A 775 3.77 28.27 -26.49
CA LYS A 775 2.60 27.67 -27.16
C LYS A 775 2.39 26.22 -26.73
N ALA A 776 3.44 25.42 -26.59
CA ALA A 776 3.35 24.06 -26.06
C ALA A 776 2.86 24.04 -24.59
N ILE A 777 3.34 24.96 -23.76
CA ILE A 777 2.85 25.18 -22.39
C ILE A 777 1.38 25.52 -22.39
N ASN A 778 0.96 26.50 -23.20
CA ASN A 778 -0.45 26.88 -23.26
C ASN A 778 -1.35 25.78 -23.84
N ALA A 779 -0.82 24.89 -24.68
CA ALA A 779 -1.58 23.76 -25.22
C ALA A 779 -1.92 22.74 -24.13
N LEU A 780 -0.95 22.37 -23.28
CA LEU A 780 -1.16 21.37 -22.23
C LEU A 780 -1.66 21.98 -20.91
N TYR A 781 -1.13 23.13 -20.51
CA TYR A 781 -1.40 23.82 -19.24
C TYR A 781 -2.02 25.20 -19.47
N SER A 782 -3.15 25.25 -20.16
CA SER A 782 -3.84 26.51 -20.46
C SER A 782 -4.35 27.23 -19.20
N GLY A 783 -4.32 28.56 -19.21
CA GLY A 783 -4.91 29.40 -18.16
C GLY A 783 -3.96 29.68 -16.99
N ASN A 784 -4.52 30.17 -15.88
CA ASN A 784 -3.77 30.65 -14.70
C ASN A 784 -4.28 30.04 -13.39
N ALA A 785 -5.00 28.92 -13.48
CA ALA A 785 -5.55 28.24 -12.32
C ALA A 785 -4.48 27.52 -11.48
N TRP A 786 -3.32 27.23 -12.09
CA TRP A 786 -2.21 26.48 -11.53
C TRP A 786 -1.59 27.21 -10.33
N LYS A 787 -1.67 26.62 -9.14
CA LYS A 787 -1.16 27.20 -7.89
C LYS A 787 -0.74 26.12 -6.91
N GLY A 788 0.55 26.10 -6.59
CA GLY A 788 1.09 25.27 -5.53
C GLY A 788 2.53 24.84 -5.83
N ASP A 789 3.23 24.43 -4.78
CA ASP A 789 4.68 24.25 -4.79
C ASP A 789 5.06 22.78 -4.54
N LEU A 790 6.29 22.42 -4.95
CA LEU A 790 6.93 21.14 -4.59
C LEU A 790 8.15 21.41 -3.71
N ASP A 791 8.08 20.98 -2.46
CA ASP A 791 9.13 21.13 -1.45
C ASP A 791 9.63 19.75 -0.98
N LEU A 792 10.94 19.52 -1.03
CA LEU A 792 11.58 18.28 -0.54
C LEU A 792 12.80 18.58 0.36
N VAL A 793 12.62 19.55 1.27
CA VAL A 793 13.69 20.20 2.07
C VAL A 793 14.71 19.23 2.68
N PHE A 794 14.25 18.09 3.21
CA PHE A 794 15.11 17.04 3.77
C PHE A 794 14.63 15.64 3.33
N SER A 795 14.27 15.53 2.06
CA SER A 795 13.69 14.33 1.44
C SER A 795 14.29 14.08 0.05
N ALA A 796 13.79 13.05 -0.65
CA ALA A 796 14.26 12.68 -1.97
C ALA A 796 13.12 12.36 -2.96
N ILE A 797 13.39 12.54 -4.24
CA ILE A 797 12.64 11.93 -5.34
C ILE A 797 13.65 11.15 -6.17
N GLN A 798 13.52 9.82 -6.24
CA GLN A 798 14.57 9.00 -6.84
C GLN A 798 14.09 7.79 -7.64
N THR A 799 14.85 7.44 -8.66
CA THR A 799 14.73 6.17 -9.38
C THR A 799 16.05 5.40 -9.20
N LEU A 800 15.99 4.20 -8.62
CA LEU A 800 17.21 3.46 -8.26
C LEU A 800 17.80 2.72 -9.46
N LYS A 801 16.95 2.09 -10.28
CA LYS A 801 17.33 1.32 -11.45
C LYS A 801 16.33 1.58 -12.55
N ASP A 802 16.76 2.34 -13.54
CA ASP A 802 15.95 2.80 -14.65
C ASP A 802 14.70 3.63 -14.23
N GLY A 803 14.14 4.37 -15.18
CA GLY A 803 12.90 5.13 -15.01
C GLY A 803 13.14 6.63 -14.94
N ASN A 804 12.29 7.37 -15.66
CA ASN A 804 12.37 8.82 -15.77
C ASN A 804 11.71 9.51 -14.57
N ILE A 805 12.17 10.71 -14.24
CA ILE A 805 11.55 11.60 -13.25
C ILE A 805 11.00 12.83 -13.99
N ASN A 806 9.69 13.00 -14.01
CA ASN A 806 9.01 14.15 -14.62
C ASN A 806 8.32 14.97 -13.53
N LEU A 807 8.73 16.23 -13.36
CA LEU A 807 8.20 17.17 -12.36
C LEU A 807 7.47 18.31 -13.07
N LEU A 808 6.16 18.43 -12.87
CA LEU A 808 5.32 19.42 -13.53
C LEU A 808 4.63 20.27 -12.47
N VAL A 809 5.04 21.53 -12.33
CA VAL A 809 4.52 22.49 -11.34
C VAL A 809 4.11 23.79 -12.05
N PRO A 810 3.02 23.77 -12.86
CA PRO A 810 2.77 24.78 -13.90
C PRO A 810 2.55 26.22 -13.44
N GLY A 811 2.41 26.46 -12.13
CA GLY A 811 2.19 27.79 -11.57
C GLY A 811 2.94 28.08 -10.27
N GLY A 812 3.89 27.23 -9.89
CA GLY A 812 4.60 27.36 -8.61
C GLY A 812 6.11 27.14 -8.73
N LYS A 813 6.74 26.93 -7.58
CA LYS A 813 8.20 26.73 -7.46
C LYS A 813 8.53 25.28 -7.09
N ILE A 814 9.78 24.89 -7.35
CA ILE A 814 10.36 23.62 -6.88
C ILE A 814 11.54 23.94 -5.96
N ASN A 815 11.56 23.34 -4.77
CA ASN A 815 12.63 23.49 -3.79
C ASN A 815 13.19 22.12 -3.41
N VAL A 816 14.39 21.83 -3.91
CA VAL A 816 15.07 20.52 -3.80
C VAL A 816 15.73 20.31 -2.44
N GLY A 817 15.95 21.39 -1.70
CA GLY A 817 16.11 21.31 -0.24
C GLY A 817 17.41 21.82 0.37
N LEU A 818 17.38 21.89 1.70
CA LEU A 818 18.39 22.51 2.55
C LEU A 818 18.84 21.48 3.60
N PRO A 819 20.03 20.86 3.49
CA PRO A 819 20.60 20.13 4.60
C PRO A 819 20.90 21.11 5.73
N VAL A 820 20.20 20.93 6.84
CA VAL A 820 20.44 21.62 8.11
C VAL A 820 21.34 20.76 8.98
N ALA A 821 22.25 21.41 9.72
CA ALA A 821 23.12 20.73 10.66
C ALA A 821 22.29 20.12 11.80
N GLY A 822 22.45 18.81 12.06
CA GLY A 822 21.82 18.12 13.19
C GLY A 822 21.13 16.79 12.87
N VAL A 823 20.89 16.47 11.60
CA VAL A 823 20.29 15.18 11.18
C VAL A 823 21.21 14.45 10.21
N THR A 824 21.48 13.17 10.46
CA THR A 824 22.41 12.36 9.68
C THR A 824 21.69 11.56 8.58
N LYS A 825 21.05 12.22 7.61
CA LYS A 825 20.74 11.54 6.33
C LYS A 825 21.99 11.52 5.46
N GLN A 826 22.22 10.39 4.81
CA GLN A 826 23.30 10.26 3.85
C GLN A 826 22.99 11.08 2.60
N ALA A 827 24.04 11.45 1.88
CA ALA A 827 23.93 12.35 0.74
C ALA A 827 23.12 11.74 -0.43
N ASP A 828 23.00 10.41 -0.50
CA ASP A 828 22.20 9.67 -1.47
C ASP A 828 20.71 9.51 -1.08
N GLN A 829 20.32 10.08 0.08
CA GLN A 829 18.94 10.14 0.59
C GLN A 829 18.33 11.56 0.47
N LEU A 830 18.97 12.46 -0.28
CA LEU A 830 18.57 13.87 -0.38
C LEU A 830 18.60 14.37 -1.83
N GLY A 831 17.50 14.99 -2.28
CA GLY A 831 17.37 15.66 -3.57
C GLY A 831 16.69 14.82 -4.65
N ILE A 832 16.85 15.22 -5.92
CA ILE A 832 16.25 14.54 -7.07
C ILE A 832 17.33 13.71 -7.76
N ILE A 833 17.18 12.38 -7.80
CA ILE A 833 18.27 11.49 -8.23
C ILE A 833 17.75 10.34 -9.11
N ALA A 834 18.18 10.30 -10.37
CA ALA A 834 18.11 9.09 -11.20
C ALA A 834 19.45 8.35 -11.10
N LYS A 835 19.49 7.26 -10.34
CA LYS A 835 20.73 6.49 -10.07
C LYS A 835 21.09 5.57 -11.24
N GLY A 836 20.08 4.91 -11.83
CA GLY A 836 20.19 4.13 -13.07
C GLY A 836 19.91 4.99 -14.31
N LYS A 837 19.45 4.38 -15.42
CA LYS A 837 19.11 5.13 -16.63
C LYS A 837 17.81 5.92 -16.47
N GLY A 838 17.79 7.19 -16.78
CA GLY A 838 16.54 7.94 -16.75
C GLY A 838 16.75 9.43 -16.79
N ASP A 839 15.93 10.08 -17.62
CA ASP A 839 15.92 11.52 -17.73
C ASP A 839 15.27 12.15 -16.50
N ILE A 840 15.77 13.32 -16.10
CA ILE A 840 15.12 14.20 -15.14
C ILE A 840 14.59 15.42 -15.89
N ASN A 841 13.26 15.52 -15.99
CA ASN A 841 12.58 16.62 -16.65
C ASN A 841 11.78 17.43 -15.62
N ALA A 842 11.94 18.75 -15.63
CA ALA A 842 11.16 19.65 -14.78
C ALA A 842 10.58 20.82 -15.57
N PHE A 843 9.28 21.09 -15.38
CA PHE A 843 8.60 22.28 -15.87
C PHE A 843 7.93 23.00 -14.71
N LEU A 844 8.19 24.30 -14.61
CA LEU A 844 7.63 25.17 -13.59
C LEU A 844 7.48 26.61 -14.07
N ASP A 845 6.67 27.40 -13.37
CA ASP A 845 6.54 28.84 -13.63
C ASP A 845 7.51 29.68 -12.78
N GLY A 846 7.63 29.35 -11.48
CA GLY A 846 8.47 30.06 -10.51
C GLY A 846 9.87 29.48 -10.39
N ASP A 847 10.49 29.67 -9.22
CA ASP A 847 11.91 29.36 -9.01
C ASP A 847 12.19 27.85 -8.85
N PHE A 848 13.31 27.41 -9.40
CA PHE A 848 13.88 26.09 -9.15
C PHE A 848 15.11 26.23 -8.24
N ASN A 849 14.97 25.86 -6.97
CA ASN A 849 15.98 26.10 -5.94
C ASN A 849 16.63 24.80 -5.46
N VAL A 850 17.91 24.59 -5.79
CA VAL A 850 18.66 23.41 -5.34
C VAL A 850 19.25 23.58 -3.94
N ASN A 851 19.53 24.82 -3.52
CA ASN A 851 20.01 25.15 -2.17
C ASN A 851 21.31 24.41 -1.79
N GLN A 852 21.32 23.45 -0.87
CA GLN A 852 22.52 22.61 -0.65
C GLN A 852 22.26 21.12 -0.94
N SER A 853 21.13 20.84 -1.60
CA SER A 853 20.75 19.52 -2.09
C SER A 853 21.36 19.26 -3.49
N ARG A 854 20.76 18.35 -4.27
CA ARG A 854 21.27 17.91 -5.58
C ARG A 854 20.17 17.51 -6.54
N VAL A 855 20.47 17.63 -7.84
CA VAL A 855 19.66 17.12 -8.96
C VAL A 855 20.59 16.36 -9.89
N PHE A 856 20.61 15.03 -9.78
CA PHE A 856 21.60 14.19 -10.46
C PHE A 856 20.99 13.08 -11.32
N ALA A 857 21.43 13.00 -12.58
CA ALA A 857 21.19 11.84 -13.46
C ALA A 857 22.51 11.10 -13.67
N LEU A 858 22.62 9.91 -13.09
CA LEU A 858 23.88 9.17 -12.98
C LEU A 858 24.00 8.01 -13.98
N GLY A 859 22.94 7.75 -14.75
CA GLY A 859 22.88 6.69 -15.77
C GLY A 859 23.36 7.08 -17.17
N GLY A 860 23.89 8.29 -17.35
CA GLY A 860 24.27 8.83 -18.66
C GLY A 860 23.14 9.53 -19.42
N ASP A 861 21.98 9.70 -18.80
CA ASP A 861 20.80 10.37 -19.36
C ASP A 861 20.71 11.85 -18.94
N ASP A 862 19.73 12.56 -19.50
CA ASP A 862 19.72 14.01 -19.57
C ASP A 862 18.96 14.66 -18.40
N ILE A 863 19.33 15.91 -18.08
CA ILE A 863 18.57 16.78 -17.19
C ILE A 863 18.04 17.95 -18.01
N MET A 864 16.72 18.16 -17.98
CA MET A 864 16.05 19.30 -18.60
C MET A 864 15.21 20.03 -17.56
N ILE A 865 15.42 21.34 -17.39
CA ILE A 865 14.63 22.18 -16.48
C ILE A 865 14.18 23.43 -17.22
N TRP A 866 12.88 23.69 -17.19
CA TRP A 866 12.25 24.90 -17.72
C TRP A 866 11.53 25.68 -16.61
N SER A 867 12.00 26.89 -16.30
CA SER A 867 11.29 27.87 -15.48
C SER A 867 10.81 29.05 -16.33
N SER A 868 9.49 29.25 -16.43
CA SER A 868 8.94 30.27 -17.34
C SER A 868 9.26 31.71 -16.90
N ASN A 869 9.08 32.01 -15.61
CA ASN A 869 9.16 33.35 -15.04
C ASN A 869 10.06 33.45 -13.80
N GLY A 870 10.65 32.34 -13.34
CA GLY A 870 11.53 32.29 -12.17
C GLY A 870 12.99 31.98 -12.51
N ASP A 871 13.79 31.90 -11.46
CA ASP A 871 15.22 31.61 -11.54
C ASP A 871 15.48 30.10 -11.42
N ILE A 872 16.61 29.65 -11.97
CA ILE A 872 17.15 28.30 -11.70
C ILE A 872 18.46 28.48 -10.92
N ASP A 873 18.46 28.12 -9.64
CA ASP A 873 19.62 28.20 -8.75
C ASP A 873 20.14 26.80 -8.40
N ALA A 874 21.36 26.49 -8.88
CA ALA A 874 22.05 25.23 -8.60
C ALA A 874 22.58 25.14 -7.15
N GLY A 875 22.55 26.23 -6.39
CA GLY A 875 22.75 26.23 -4.96
C GLY A 875 24.19 26.44 -4.48
N ARG A 876 24.39 26.35 -3.17
CA ARG A 876 25.62 26.70 -2.44
C ARG A 876 26.23 25.54 -1.64
N GLY A 877 25.76 24.32 -1.86
CA GLY A 877 26.30 23.14 -1.18
C GLY A 877 27.73 22.77 -1.63
N ALA A 878 28.44 22.03 -0.78
CA ALA A 878 29.83 21.66 -1.02
C ALA A 878 29.96 20.69 -2.21
N LYS A 879 30.92 20.95 -3.11
CA LYS A 879 31.22 20.08 -4.28
C LYS A 879 31.82 18.71 -3.93
N SER A 880 32.21 18.49 -2.67
CA SER A 880 32.96 17.31 -2.19
C SER A 880 32.23 16.49 -1.12
N ALA A 881 30.91 16.67 -0.97
CA ALA A 881 30.12 15.88 -0.01
C ALA A 881 29.96 14.45 -0.52
N LEU A 882 30.93 13.58 -0.22
CA LEU A 882 30.94 12.16 -0.58
C LEU A 882 29.94 11.39 0.29
N ALA A 883 28.94 10.76 -0.33
CA ALA A 883 28.30 9.57 0.22
C ALA A 883 28.73 8.37 -0.63
N ALA A 884 29.33 7.37 0.02
CA ALA A 884 29.37 6.05 -0.57
C ALA A 884 27.91 5.55 -0.56
N ALA A 885 27.34 5.29 -1.73
CA ALA A 885 26.04 4.64 -1.79
C ALA A 885 26.17 3.25 -1.16
N GLU A 886 25.21 2.88 -0.32
CA GLU A 886 25.20 1.53 0.22
C GLU A 886 25.07 0.52 -0.93
N PRO A 887 25.84 -0.60 -0.90
CA PRO A 887 25.67 -1.66 -1.86
C PRO A 887 24.22 -2.17 -1.83
N VAL A 888 23.62 -2.21 -3.00
CA VAL A 888 22.27 -2.70 -3.22
C VAL A 888 22.37 -4.20 -3.43
N TYR A 889 21.88 -4.95 -2.44
CA TYR A 889 21.83 -6.40 -2.49
C TYR A 889 20.54 -6.82 -3.18
N SER A 890 20.66 -7.41 -4.36
CA SER A 890 19.53 -8.01 -5.07
C SER A 890 19.84 -9.49 -5.37
N PHE A 891 18.84 -10.23 -5.82
CA PHE A 891 19.02 -11.60 -6.28
C PHE A 891 18.62 -11.70 -7.76
N ASP A 892 19.39 -12.44 -8.55
CA ASP A 892 19.00 -12.72 -9.93
C ASP A 892 17.87 -13.77 -10.00
N GLU A 893 17.36 -14.02 -11.21
CA GLU A 893 16.31 -15.02 -11.45
C GLU A 893 16.69 -16.45 -11.00
N ASN A 894 17.97 -16.71 -10.77
CA ASN A 894 18.50 -17.99 -10.29
C ASN A 894 18.78 -18.00 -8.78
N GLY A 895 18.45 -16.91 -8.06
CA GLY A 895 18.68 -16.78 -6.62
C GLY A 895 20.13 -16.47 -6.22
N ASN A 896 20.99 -16.06 -7.16
CA ASN A 896 22.36 -15.63 -6.84
C ASN A 896 22.35 -14.19 -6.32
N LEU A 897 23.14 -13.92 -5.28
CA LEU A 897 23.33 -12.56 -4.76
C LEU A 897 24.04 -11.69 -5.81
N VAL A 898 23.34 -10.69 -6.32
CA VAL A 898 23.86 -9.61 -7.16
C VAL A 898 24.06 -8.38 -6.28
N VAL A 899 25.32 -8.03 -6.04
CA VAL A 899 25.68 -6.82 -5.31
C VAL A 899 25.92 -5.71 -6.33
N ASP A 900 24.93 -4.83 -6.49
CA ASP A 900 25.08 -3.62 -7.29
C ASP A 900 25.67 -2.53 -6.39
N PHE A 901 26.80 -1.95 -6.81
CA PHE A 901 27.37 -0.78 -6.15
C PHE A 901 26.89 0.45 -6.92
N PRO A 902 25.89 1.20 -6.42
CA PRO A 902 25.47 2.41 -7.08
C PRO A 902 26.64 3.39 -7.16
N PRO A 903 26.70 4.24 -8.19
CA PRO A 903 27.71 5.28 -8.24
C PRO A 903 27.66 6.13 -6.96
N PRO A 904 28.81 6.41 -6.31
CA PRO A 904 28.82 7.24 -5.12
C PRO A 904 28.25 8.63 -5.46
N VAL A 905 27.24 9.05 -4.71
CA VAL A 905 26.60 10.35 -4.87
C VAL A 905 27.47 11.36 -4.14
N SER A 906 28.27 12.14 -4.88
CA SER A 906 29.17 13.15 -4.31
C SER A 906 28.81 14.57 -4.75
N GLY A 907 28.62 15.44 -3.77
CA GLY A 907 28.42 16.88 -3.97
C GLY A 907 26.97 17.35 -4.09
N SER A 908 26.82 18.65 -4.31
CA SER A 908 25.56 19.35 -4.52
C SER A 908 25.50 19.92 -5.95
N GLY A 909 24.31 20.39 -6.36
CA GLY A 909 24.14 21.10 -7.64
C GLY A 909 23.35 20.31 -8.68
N ILE A 910 23.43 20.73 -9.94
CA ILE A 910 22.72 20.10 -11.07
C ILE A 910 23.74 19.40 -11.94
N ARG A 911 23.73 18.07 -12.00
CA ARG A 911 24.80 17.32 -12.68
C ARG A 911 24.35 16.03 -13.34
N THR A 912 24.90 15.74 -14.52
CA THR A 912 24.87 14.42 -15.11
C THR A 912 26.20 13.71 -14.94
N ALA A 913 26.16 12.38 -14.85
CA ALA A 913 27.35 11.53 -14.82
C ALA A 913 27.21 10.34 -15.76
N ALA A 914 28.34 9.80 -16.19
CA ALA A 914 28.39 8.60 -16.99
C ALA A 914 28.03 7.37 -16.13
N LEU A 915 27.32 6.41 -16.73
CA LEU A 915 27.01 5.14 -16.10
C LEU A 915 28.30 4.33 -15.86
N ILE A 916 28.66 4.12 -14.60
CA ILE A 916 29.91 3.45 -14.20
C ILE A 916 30.00 2.01 -14.71
N SER A 917 28.86 1.32 -14.85
CA SER A 917 28.80 -0.08 -15.30
C SER A 917 29.07 -0.25 -16.81
N ASP A 918 29.05 0.82 -17.61
CA ASP A 918 29.29 0.77 -19.05
C ASP A 918 30.58 1.51 -19.45
N LYS A 919 31.62 0.75 -19.81
CA LYS A 919 32.94 1.28 -20.19
C LYS A 919 32.85 2.04 -21.51
N GLY A 920 32.70 3.36 -21.43
CA GLY A 920 32.63 4.27 -22.57
C GLY A 920 31.38 5.14 -22.60
N SER A 921 30.45 4.95 -21.65
CA SER A 921 29.32 5.85 -21.47
C SER A 921 29.81 7.28 -21.18
N LYS A 922 29.12 8.27 -21.76
CA LYS A 922 29.34 9.68 -21.46
C LYS A 922 28.32 10.13 -20.43
N ALA A 923 28.63 11.22 -19.73
CA ALA A 923 27.59 11.92 -18.98
C ALA A 923 26.48 12.38 -19.95
N GLY A 924 25.25 12.48 -19.46
CA GLY A 924 24.17 13.07 -20.24
C GLY A 924 24.32 14.59 -20.40
N ASN A 925 23.38 15.21 -21.07
CA ASN A 925 23.31 16.65 -21.31
C ASN A 925 22.53 17.35 -20.20
N VAL A 926 22.84 18.63 -20.00
CA VAL A 926 22.11 19.51 -19.08
C VAL A 926 21.53 20.68 -19.88
N ALA A 927 20.21 20.80 -19.88
CA ALA A 927 19.46 21.83 -20.58
C ALA A 927 18.66 22.67 -19.57
N LEU A 928 19.03 23.93 -19.36
CA LEU A 928 18.41 24.82 -18.36
C LEU A 928 17.84 26.06 -19.05
N PHE A 929 16.54 26.22 -18.97
CA PHE A 929 15.82 27.29 -19.64
C PHE A 929 15.06 28.13 -18.62
N ALA A 930 15.46 29.39 -18.48
CA ALA A 930 14.79 30.40 -17.64
C ALA A 930 14.47 31.65 -18.47
N PRO A 931 13.54 31.62 -19.45
CA PRO A 931 13.30 32.74 -20.37
C PRO A 931 12.97 34.07 -19.67
N GLY A 932 12.28 34.02 -18.54
CA GLY A 932 11.92 35.19 -17.72
C GLY A 932 12.88 35.46 -16.55
N GLY A 933 13.86 34.59 -16.30
CA GLY A 933 14.70 34.64 -15.10
C GLY A 933 16.19 34.40 -15.37
N VAL A 934 16.91 34.06 -14.32
CA VAL A 934 18.38 33.91 -14.28
C VAL A 934 18.74 32.46 -14.00
N VAL A 935 19.80 31.97 -14.64
CA VAL A 935 20.42 30.70 -14.28
C VAL A 935 21.66 30.97 -13.43
N ASN A 936 21.61 30.58 -12.16
CA ASN A 936 22.71 30.74 -11.21
C ASN A 936 23.38 29.39 -10.94
N ALA A 937 24.63 29.24 -11.37
CA ALA A 937 25.41 28.03 -11.07
C ALA A 937 25.82 27.92 -9.59
N GLY A 938 25.68 29.00 -8.81
CA GLY A 938 25.99 29.03 -7.39
C GLY A 938 27.41 28.56 -7.05
N GLU A 939 27.62 28.06 -5.83
CA GLU A 939 28.89 27.42 -5.43
C GLU A 939 28.86 25.91 -5.68
N ALA A 940 27.69 25.29 -5.75
CA ALA A 940 27.51 23.87 -5.98
C ALA A 940 27.86 23.47 -7.43
N GLY A 941 27.54 24.34 -8.39
CA GLY A 941 27.89 24.21 -9.80
C GLY A 941 26.87 23.42 -10.63
N ILE A 942 27.04 23.54 -11.95
CA ILE A 942 26.27 22.85 -12.98
C ILE A 942 27.25 21.99 -13.79
N GLY A 943 26.91 20.75 -14.12
CA GLY A 943 27.84 19.87 -14.85
C GLY A 943 27.16 18.87 -15.78
N GLY A 944 27.65 18.76 -17.01
CA GLY A 944 27.20 17.70 -17.92
C GLY A 944 28.11 17.54 -19.13
N ASN A 945 27.76 16.63 -20.04
CA ASN A 945 28.47 16.48 -21.30
C ASN A 945 28.24 17.72 -22.16
N ASN A 946 27.04 17.94 -22.70
CA ASN A 946 26.69 19.24 -23.25
C ASN A 946 25.91 20.05 -22.22
N VAL A 947 26.14 21.36 -22.17
CA VAL A 947 25.39 22.28 -21.29
C VAL A 947 24.77 23.39 -22.14
N THR A 948 23.44 23.43 -22.18
CA THR A 948 22.66 24.40 -22.95
C THR A 948 21.88 25.27 -21.98
N ILE A 949 22.08 26.59 -22.04
CA ILE A 949 21.41 27.54 -21.14
C ILE A 949 20.73 28.64 -21.95
N SER A 950 19.44 28.87 -21.71
CA SER A 950 18.71 30.03 -22.24
C SER A 950 18.10 30.81 -21.08
N ALA A 951 18.60 32.01 -20.79
CA ALA A 951 18.17 32.81 -19.65
C ALA A 951 18.41 34.31 -19.88
N THR A 952 17.80 35.17 -19.06
CA THR A 952 18.06 36.62 -19.09
C THR A 952 19.48 36.96 -18.66
N ALA A 953 20.04 36.17 -17.75
CA ALA A 953 21.45 36.21 -17.35
C ALA A 953 21.91 34.83 -16.85
N VAL A 954 23.22 34.62 -16.89
CA VAL A 954 23.86 33.43 -16.31
C VAL A 954 24.90 33.88 -15.28
N LEU A 955 24.72 33.47 -14.03
CA LEU A 955 25.60 33.79 -12.90
C LEU A 955 26.47 32.59 -12.55
N GLY A 956 27.70 32.86 -12.10
CA GLY A 956 28.62 31.81 -11.66
C GLY A 956 29.13 30.92 -12.80
N ALA A 957 29.29 31.44 -14.03
CA ALA A 957 29.76 30.65 -15.19
C ALA A 957 31.05 29.85 -14.95
N ASN A 958 31.94 30.32 -14.05
CA ASN A 958 33.15 29.59 -13.63
C ASN A 958 32.86 28.27 -12.88
N ASN A 959 31.63 28.09 -12.38
CA ASN A 959 31.16 26.88 -11.70
C ASN A 959 30.37 25.95 -12.62
N ILE A 960 30.36 26.21 -13.94
CA ILE A 960 29.76 25.36 -14.96
C ILE A 960 30.82 24.46 -15.59
N GLN A 961 30.57 23.15 -15.59
CA GLN A 961 31.49 22.11 -16.07
C GLN A 961 30.92 21.46 -17.33
N ILE A 962 31.64 21.57 -18.44
CA ILE A 962 31.18 21.14 -19.76
C ILE A 962 32.17 20.10 -20.31
N GLY A 963 31.70 18.88 -20.52
CA GLY A 963 32.51 17.80 -21.12
C GLY A 963 32.62 17.86 -22.65
N GLY A 964 31.63 18.48 -23.29
CA GLY A 964 31.43 18.60 -24.73
C GLY A 964 31.19 20.06 -25.13
N VAL A 965 29.99 20.38 -25.62
CA VAL A 965 29.62 21.71 -26.14
C VAL A 965 28.81 22.52 -25.13
N GLY A 966 29.19 23.79 -24.96
CA GLY A 966 28.43 24.77 -24.19
C GLY A 966 27.69 25.75 -25.10
N SER A 967 26.37 25.86 -24.95
CA SER A 967 25.53 26.84 -25.67
C SER A 967 24.84 27.78 -24.68
N GLY A 968 24.88 29.09 -24.95
CA GLY A 968 24.35 30.13 -24.06
C GLY A 968 25.09 30.31 -22.72
N VAL A 969 26.25 29.65 -22.53
CA VAL A 969 27.12 29.82 -21.36
C VAL A 969 28.10 30.98 -21.62
N PRO A 970 28.16 32.03 -20.78
CA PRO A 970 29.13 33.11 -20.96
C PRO A 970 30.57 32.59 -20.89
N ALA A 971 31.44 33.08 -21.77
CA ALA A 971 32.87 32.81 -21.65
C ALA A 971 33.38 33.33 -20.30
N ALA A 972 34.01 32.45 -19.51
CA ALA A 972 34.62 32.82 -18.23
C ALA A 972 35.51 34.06 -18.44
N SER A 973 35.22 35.15 -17.72
CA SER A 973 35.95 36.40 -17.89
C SER A 973 37.42 36.21 -17.48
N THR A 974 38.31 36.12 -18.45
CA THR A 974 39.77 36.25 -18.25
C THR A 974 40.19 37.67 -17.87
N ALA A 975 39.22 38.60 -17.76
CA ALA A 975 39.43 40.02 -17.47
C ALA A 975 40.07 40.29 -16.09
N SER A 976 39.88 39.43 -15.09
CA SER A 976 40.53 39.57 -13.77
C SER A 976 42.02 39.22 -13.80
N LEU A 977 42.44 38.31 -14.68
CA LEU A 977 43.85 38.01 -14.92
C LEU A 977 44.54 39.13 -15.73
N ALA A 978 43.83 39.77 -16.66
CA ALA A 978 44.37 40.89 -17.44
C ALA A 978 44.51 42.19 -16.61
N ALA A 979 43.62 42.44 -15.65
CA ALA A 979 43.71 43.61 -14.78
C ALA A 979 44.84 43.47 -13.73
N GLY A 980 45.07 42.26 -13.19
CA GLY A 980 46.13 41.98 -12.22
C GLY A 980 47.55 41.92 -12.80
N LEU A 981 47.70 41.77 -14.13
CA LEU A 981 49.01 41.62 -14.78
C LEU A 981 49.68 42.96 -15.16
N THR A 982 49.00 44.09 -14.94
CA THR A 982 49.57 45.43 -15.20
C THR A 982 50.47 45.95 -14.06
N GLY A 983 50.51 45.25 -12.91
CA GLY A 983 51.20 45.70 -11.69
C GLY A 983 52.40 44.86 -11.23
N VAL A 984 52.81 43.81 -11.95
CA VAL A 984 53.86 42.88 -11.49
C VAL A 984 54.97 42.71 -12.52
N SER A 985 55.71 43.80 -12.75
CA SER A 985 56.92 43.81 -13.57
C SER A 985 58.16 43.23 -12.87
N ASN A 986 58.06 42.67 -11.65
CA ASN A 986 59.24 42.33 -10.83
C ASN A 986 59.24 40.95 -10.13
N LEU A 987 58.33 40.03 -10.46
CA LEU A 987 58.35 38.65 -9.90
C LEU A 987 59.01 37.60 -10.80
N THR A 988 59.32 37.96 -12.05
CA THR A 988 59.95 37.06 -13.04
C THR A 988 61.44 36.81 -12.78
N ALA A 989 62.08 37.52 -11.83
CA ALA A 989 63.50 37.34 -11.51
C ALA A 989 63.81 36.20 -10.52
N ASN A 990 62.82 35.71 -9.75
CA ASN A 990 63.05 34.65 -8.75
C ASN A 990 62.73 33.23 -9.24
N VAL A 991 61.99 33.08 -10.35
CA VAL A 991 61.67 31.75 -10.92
C VAL A 991 62.82 31.21 -11.78
N SER A 992 63.64 32.10 -12.37
CA SER A 992 64.83 31.71 -13.15
C SER A 992 66.00 31.21 -12.28
N GLN A 993 66.08 31.61 -11.00
CA GLN A 993 67.09 31.08 -10.06
C GLN A 993 66.69 29.74 -9.43
N MET A 994 65.40 29.42 -9.37
CA MET A 994 64.93 28.11 -8.87
C MET A 994 65.01 27.02 -9.95
N ALA A 995 64.83 27.38 -11.23
CA ALA A 995 65.01 26.46 -12.37
C ALA A 995 66.48 26.06 -12.61
N GLN A 996 67.46 26.89 -12.23
CA GLN A 996 68.90 26.53 -12.28
C GLN A 996 69.35 25.63 -11.12
N ALA A 997 68.61 25.56 -10.01
CA ALA A 997 68.93 24.69 -8.88
C ALA A 997 68.39 23.24 -9.04
N SER A 998 67.51 23.00 -10.02
CA SER A 998 66.93 21.67 -10.30
C SER A 998 67.66 20.88 -11.38
N THR A 999 68.54 21.51 -12.16
CA THR A 999 69.33 20.85 -13.23
C THR A 999 70.65 20.23 -12.76
N ASP A 1000 71.13 20.56 -11.56
CA ASP A 1000 72.38 20.01 -11.00
C ASP A 1000 72.18 18.81 -10.05
N MET A 1001 70.94 18.36 -9.81
CA MET A 1001 70.64 17.19 -8.96
C MET A 1001 70.49 15.86 -9.72
N GLY A 1002 70.83 15.82 -11.01
CA GLY A 1002 70.65 14.66 -11.88
C GLY A 1002 71.90 13.83 -12.17
N LYS A 1003 73.04 14.08 -11.51
CA LYS A 1003 74.28 13.31 -11.72
C LYS A 1003 74.99 13.03 -10.40
N ASP A 1004 75.41 11.78 -10.26
CA ASP A 1004 76.17 11.14 -9.17
C ASP A 1004 75.37 10.59 -7.98
N ASP A 1005 74.79 9.40 -8.18
CA ASP A 1005 74.62 8.40 -7.13
C ASP A 1005 75.88 7.50 -7.09
N ASP A 1006 76.82 7.79 -6.19
CA ASP A 1006 77.57 6.75 -5.50
C ASP A 1006 78.27 7.27 -4.22
N LYS A 1007 77.94 6.62 -3.09
CA LYS A 1007 78.64 6.55 -1.79
C LYS A 1007 78.45 7.66 -0.73
N ASP A 1008 77.72 7.24 0.30
CA ASP A 1008 78.00 7.37 1.75
C ASP A 1008 77.81 8.72 2.49
N GLY A 1009 77.02 8.68 3.59
CA GLY A 1009 77.22 9.56 4.77
C GLY A 1009 76.28 10.77 5.02
N LYS A 1010 75.29 10.59 5.91
CA LYS A 1010 74.67 11.55 6.89
C LYS A 1010 74.76 13.08 6.64
N LYS A 1011 73.60 13.77 6.56
CA LYS A 1011 73.18 14.92 7.44
C LYS A 1011 71.76 15.46 7.16
N LYS A 1012 71.07 15.84 8.25
CA LYS A 1012 69.67 16.33 8.41
C LYS A 1012 69.34 17.66 7.70
N LYS A 1013 68.05 17.88 7.35
CA LYS A 1013 67.38 19.20 7.46
C LYS A 1013 65.86 19.08 7.73
N GLN A 1014 65.37 19.99 8.59
CA GLN A 1014 64.09 20.01 9.32
C GLN A 1014 62.87 20.47 8.51
N LEU A 1015 61.70 19.94 8.91
CA LEU A 1015 60.35 20.41 8.58
C LEU A 1015 59.98 21.67 9.39
N GLY A 1016 59.27 22.62 8.76
CA GLY A 1016 58.72 23.82 9.40
C GLY A 1016 57.21 23.71 9.62
N THR A 1017 56.76 24.06 10.83
CA THR A 1017 55.36 24.12 11.29
C THR A 1017 54.83 25.55 11.15
N ILE A 1018 53.54 25.74 10.83
CA ILE A 1018 52.85 27.05 10.86
C ILE A 1018 51.79 27.03 11.97
N SER A 1019 51.80 28.08 12.79
CA SER A 1019 50.88 28.38 13.91
C SER A 1019 50.10 29.65 13.58
N VAL A 1020 48.83 29.74 14.00
CA VAL A 1020 48.00 30.96 13.88
C VAL A 1020 47.40 31.29 15.24
N GLU A 1021 47.56 32.54 15.66
CA GLU A 1021 47.16 33.09 16.96
C GLU A 1021 46.06 34.15 16.75
N LEU A 1022 44.99 34.10 17.55
CA LEU A 1022 43.81 34.99 17.48
C LEU A 1022 43.87 36.01 18.62
N ILE A 1023 43.84 37.30 18.30
CA ILE A 1023 43.74 38.39 19.29
C ILE A 1023 42.32 38.98 19.23
N GLY A 1024 41.56 38.84 20.32
CA GLY A 1024 40.29 39.52 20.54
C GLY A 1024 40.43 40.67 21.53
N PHE A 1025 39.72 41.77 21.31
CA PHE A 1025 39.51 42.84 22.28
C PHE A 1025 38.00 43.07 22.51
N GLY A 1026 37.49 42.37 23.52
CA GLY A 1026 36.67 42.80 24.68
C GLY A 1026 35.54 43.84 24.61
N ALA A 1027 34.47 43.43 25.32
CA ALA A 1027 33.37 44.12 26.01
C ALA A 1027 32.11 44.48 25.21
#